data_AF-A0A7W4YVT9-F1
#
_entry.id   AF-A0A7W4YVT9-F1
#
_cell.length_a   1.000
_cell.length_b   1.000
_cell.length_c   1.000
_cell.angle_alpha   90.00
_cell.angle_beta   90.00
_cell.angle_gamma   90.00
#
_symmetry.space_group_name_H-M   'P 1'
#
loop_
_entity.id
_entity.type
_entity.pdbx_description
1 polymer ?
#
loop_
_entity_poly.entity_id
_entity_poly.type
_entity_poly.pdbx_seq_one_letter_code
_entity_poly.pdbx_strand_id
1 'polypeptide(L)'
;MIGELSDTQLAALQPAQITALTTTQVKAFTADQVDKLSDTQVAALTAAQVAAFSNEQIAKLDVSKLNLKAVASLSAGQIGALDTTQTGSLSADQIGAIGAKAITGLSTEAVAQLSDAQLGGLKAAQISALSTGQIQALTADQVGKLGDTQVAALTAAQVATFSNEQVAELAVSKLSTQATAGLTAGQIGALETTQVASLTAAQIGVLNASQVGGLTVAGAGALSADQIGAISVKAITGLSTAAVAELTDGQLGGLKAAQISALSTGQIQALTTDQVGKLGDAQVAALTAAQVTAFSNEQVAKLDVSKLNLKALAGLTSSQIGALDSDQITSITAAQVAAMNTGQLSALDGSDILLFSAEEIGSISTKAIAGLSDEAISQLSDAQLGGLKATQIAAFTTGQIQALTADQVGKLGDAQVAALTAAQVATFSNEQVAELAVSKLSTQATAGLTAGQIGALETTQVASLTAAQIGVLNASQVGGLTVAGAGALSADQIGAISATAITGLSTAAVAELTDGQLGGLKAAQISALSTGQIQALTADQVGKLGDTQVAALTAAQVGAFSNEQVAELAVSKLTTQAMAGLTAGQIGALETAQVVSLSTTQIGVLNATQVSGFAVEDVQALTADQIGAISATATTGLSSAAVAELSDAQLGGLKPAQIGAFSTVQVAALTTDQVGKLGEAQVAALTAVQVATFSNEQVAELAVSKLSTQATAGLTAGQIGALETTQVASLTAAQIGVLNASQVGGLTVAGAGALSADQIGAISATAITGLSTAAVAELTDGQLGGLKAAQISALSTGQIQALTADQVGKLGEAQVAALTAAQVGAFSNEQIAELAVSKLSTQATAGLTAIQIGALDATQAGSLTNEQLSGLNVLQVAGFTAAAVQAFSADQIGSISASATRGLSAEALGGLTAEQVGGFKPAQVAALSTNQIQALTGTQIGALTSDQLVALTASQVGALSNAQIAELDASDVAALSNQAIVGLTTEQIGSMTTAQVEAITSTQVAAMSANQIAALKDGDIKQFSTDDIAAISTTAIAGLSAEDIGDLSFEQLTALTTPQIQAMNVTQVDAVLAAYRSV
;
A
#
# COMPACT_ATOMS: atom_id res chain seq x y z
N MET A 1 136.07 -28.81 10.19
CA MET A 1 137.30 -28.91 9.39
C MET A 1 137.06 -28.86 7.88
N ILE A 2 136.03 -29.51 7.32
CA ILE A 2 135.77 -29.36 5.87
C ILE A 2 135.41 -27.93 5.47
N GLY A 3 134.61 -27.21 6.28
CA GLY A 3 134.31 -25.79 6.06
C GLY A 3 135.51 -24.83 6.15
N GLU A 4 136.71 -25.33 6.45
CA GLU A 4 137.97 -24.56 6.47
C GLU A 4 138.94 -24.98 5.36
N LEU A 5 138.54 -25.89 4.45
CA LEU A 5 139.38 -26.29 3.32
C LEU A 5 139.70 -25.08 2.45
N SER A 6 140.98 -24.87 2.18
CA SER A 6 141.43 -23.93 1.17
C SER A 6 141.05 -24.42 -0.22
N ASP A 7 140.91 -23.51 -1.18
CA ASP A 7 140.58 -23.83 -2.58
C ASP A 7 141.51 -24.91 -3.18
N THR A 8 142.80 -24.91 -2.80
CA THR A 8 143.80 -25.91 -3.24
C THR A 8 143.56 -27.30 -2.62
N GLN A 9 143.07 -27.36 -1.37
CA GLN A 9 142.73 -28.62 -0.71
C GLN A 9 141.45 -29.22 -1.28
N LEU A 10 140.49 -28.36 -1.64
CA LEU A 10 139.23 -28.79 -2.22
C LEU A 10 139.40 -29.33 -3.65
N ALA A 11 140.24 -28.67 -4.46
CA ALA A 11 140.58 -29.14 -5.80
C ALA A 11 141.36 -30.48 -5.81
N ALA A 12 142.06 -30.81 -4.73
CA ALA A 12 142.85 -32.04 -4.62
C ALA A 12 142.01 -33.30 -4.34
N LEU A 13 140.73 -33.15 -3.99
CA LEU A 13 139.87 -34.30 -3.66
C LEU A 13 139.59 -35.15 -4.91
N GLN A 14 139.86 -36.45 -4.81
CA GLN A 14 139.49 -37.42 -5.83
C GLN A 14 137.98 -37.69 -5.79
N PRO A 15 137.36 -38.05 -6.92
CA PRO A 15 135.93 -38.35 -6.99
C PRO A 15 135.46 -39.38 -5.96
N ALA A 16 136.24 -40.45 -5.73
CA ALA A 16 135.95 -41.45 -4.70
C ALA A 16 135.96 -40.84 -3.29
N GLN A 17 136.81 -39.84 -3.07
CA GLN A 17 136.83 -39.09 -1.82
C GLN A 17 135.59 -38.21 -1.69
N ILE A 18 135.06 -37.63 -2.77
CA ILE A 18 133.80 -36.87 -2.76
C ILE A 18 132.60 -37.78 -2.47
N THR A 19 132.49 -38.93 -3.11
CA THR A 19 131.40 -39.90 -2.86
C THR A 19 131.43 -40.45 -1.43
N ALA A 20 132.62 -40.57 -0.82
CA ALA A 20 132.81 -41.03 0.55
C ALA A 20 132.44 -39.99 1.61
N LEU A 21 132.20 -38.74 1.22
CA LEU A 21 131.75 -37.71 2.15
C LEU A 21 130.33 -38.02 2.65
N THR A 22 130.12 -37.93 3.95
CA THR A 22 128.78 -38.02 4.52
C THR A 22 127.96 -36.81 4.12
N THR A 23 126.63 -36.93 4.12
CA THR A 23 125.72 -35.81 3.82
C THR A 23 125.93 -34.62 4.77
N THR A 24 126.31 -34.86 6.03
CA THR A 24 126.69 -33.82 7.00
C THR A 24 127.99 -33.11 6.60
N GLN A 25 128.96 -33.86 6.08
CA GLN A 25 130.24 -33.31 5.60
C GLN A 25 130.04 -32.43 4.36
N VAL A 26 129.20 -32.88 3.43
CA VAL A 26 128.86 -32.13 2.21
C VAL A 26 128.07 -30.86 2.52
N LYS A 27 127.10 -30.93 3.45
CA LYS A 27 126.32 -29.76 3.89
C LYS A 27 127.16 -28.70 4.61
N ALA A 28 128.30 -29.09 5.20
CA ALA A 28 129.21 -28.17 5.88
C ALA A 28 130.10 -27.35 4.92
N PHE A 29 130.04 -27.59 3.60
CA PHE A 29 130.70 -26.73 2.62
C PHE A 29 130.14 -25.31 2.63
N THR A 30 130.98 -24.31 2.44
CA THR A 30 130.49 -22.96 2.10
C THR A 30 130.03 -22.93 0.63
N ALA A 31 129.19 -21.95 0.26
CA ALA A 31 128.76 -21.78 -1.13
C ALA A 31 129.96 -21.56 -2.07
N ASP A 32 130.97 -20.80 -1.61
CA ASP A 32 132.22 -20.58 -2.33
C ASP A 32 133.04 -21.87 -2.49
N GLN A 33 132.99 -22.79 -1.52
CA GLN A 33 133.62 -24.11 -1.67
C GLN A 33 132.90 -24.94 -2.73
N VAL A 34 131.56 -24.91 -2.77
CA VAL A 34 130.82 -25.65 -3.80
C VAL A 34 131.13 -25.12 -5.22
N ASP A 35 131.33 -23.81 -5.37
CA ASP A 35 131.76 -23.16 -6.62
C ASP A 35 133.14 -23.63 -7.14
N LYS A 36 133.99 -24.21 -6.27
CA LYS A 36 135.33 -24.71 -6.62
C LYS A 36 135.40 -26.21 -6.89
N LEU A 37 134.27 -26.92 -6.86
CA LEU A 37 134.25 -28.34 -7.24
C LEU A 37 134.42 -28.50 -8.76
N SER A 38 135.30 -29.43 -9.16
CA SER A 38 135.46 -29.84 -10.57
C SER A 38 134.30 -30.71 -11.05
N ASP A 39 134.07 -30.74 -12.37
CA ASP A 39 133.03 -31.55 -13.01
C ASP A 39 133.02 -33.02 -12.56
N THR A 40 134.20 -33.63 -12.47
CA THR A 40 134.36 -35.02 -12.02
C THR A 40 133.96 -35.21 -10.56
N GLN A 41 134.24 -34.22 -9.72
CA GLN A 41 133.82 -34.21 -8.32
C GLN A 41 132.31 -34.04 -8.24
N VAL A 42 131.71 -33.15 -9.05
CA VAL A 42 130.25 -32.94 -9.10
C VAL A 42 129.52 -34.18 -9.60
N ALA A 43 130.02 -34.83 -10.65
CA ALA A 43 129.42 -36.05 -11.18
C ALA A 43 129.47 -37.24 -10.20
N ALA A 44 130.47 -37.25 -9.32
CA ALA A 44 130.66 -38.27 -8.30
C ALA A 44 129.79 -38.06 -7.05
N LEU A 45 129.04 -36.97 -6.99
CA LEU A 45 128.05 -36.75 -5.93
C LEU A 45 126.90 -37.76 -6.05
N THR A 46 126.58 -38.38 -4.92
CA THR A 46 125.43 -39.26 -4.76
C THR A 46 124.14 -38.46 -4.58
N ALA A 47 123.00 -39.07 -4.87
CA ALA A 47 121.68 -38.48 -4.64
C ALA A 47 121.47 -37.99 -3.20
N ALA A 48 121.94 -38.76 -2.21
CA ALA A 48 121.82 -38.37 -0.81
C ALA A 48 122.67 -37.12 -0.49
N GLN A 49 123.85 -36.98 -1.11
CA GLN A 49 124.72 -35.82 -0.93
C GLN A 49 124.12 -34.57 -1.58
N VAL A 50 123.57 -34.70 -2.79
CA VAL A 50 122.91 -33.59 -3.48
C VAL A 50 121.65 -33.13 -2.75
N ALA A 51 120.81 -34.06 -2.27
CA ALA A 51 119.64 -33.73 -1.48
C ALA A 51 119.97 -33.05 -0.12
N ALA A 52 121.20 -33.21 0.39
CA ALA A 52 121.62 -32.61 1.65
C ALA A 52 122.12 -31.16 1.53
N PHE A 53 122.44 -30.71 0.31
CA PHE A 53 122.86 -29.34 0.06
C PHE A 53 121.75 -28.33 0.33
N SER A 54 122.14 -27.16 0.85
CA SER A 54 121.28 -25.98 0.91
C SER A 54 120.99 -25.45 -0.50
N ASN A 55 119.95 -24.62 -0.61
CA ASN A 55 119.63 -23.93 -1.86
C ASN A 55 120.82 -23.08 -2.36
N GLU A 56 121.50 -22.39 -1.44
CA GLU A 56 122.67 -21.55 -1.76
C GLU A 56 123.86 -22.38 -2.26
N GLN A 57 124.05 -23.60 -1.73
CA GLN A 57 125.06 -24.54 -2.22
C GLN A 57 124.72 -25.07 -3.61
N ILE A 58 123.46 -25.46 -3.85
CA ILE A 58 123.02 -25.92 -5.17
C ILE A 58 123.16 -24.81 -6.22
N ALA A 59 122.87 -23.56 -5.87
CA ALA A 59 123.02 -22.41 -6.77
C ALA A 59 124.47 -22.16 -7.21
N LYS A 60 125.47 -22.71 -6.53
CA LYS A 60 126.90 -22.62 -6.89
C LYS A 60 127.44 -23.88 -7.58
N LEU A 61 126.63 -24.93 -7.69
CA LEU A 61 127.02 -26.21 -8.28
C LEU A 61 126.85 -26.20 -9.80
N ASP A 62 127.78 -26.77 -10.56
CA ASP A 62 127.55 -27.10 -11.98
C ASP A 62 126.61 -28.31 -12.08
N VAL A 63 125.31 -28.04 -12.01
CA VAL A 63 124.28 -29.08 -12.02
C VAL A 63 124.21 -29.90 -13.30
N SER A 64 124.82 -29.45 -14.41
CA SER A 64 124.87 -30.20 -15.66
C SER A 64 125.63 -31.52 -15.53
N LYS A 65 126.56 -31.60 -14.58
CA LYS A 65 127.42 -32.78 -14.35
C LYS A 65 126.78 -33.82 -13.43
N LEU A 66 125.64 -33.51 -12.81
CA LEU A 66 124.95 -34.45 -11.93
C LEU A 66 124.37 -35.65 -12.69
N ASN A 67 124.50 -36.85 -12.12
CA ASN A 67 123.83 -38.03 -12.69
C ASN A 67 122.30 -37.98 -12.46
N LEU A 68 121.53 -38.74 -13.26
CA LEU A 68 120.06 -38.73 -13.22
C LEU A 68 119.46 -39.05 -11.83
N LYS A 69 120.11 -39.94 -11.08
CA LYS A 69 119.65 -40.29 -9.73
C LYS A 69 119.83 -39.13 -8.76
N ALA A 70 120.90 -38.36 -8.92
CA ALA A 70 121.14 -37.16 -8.15
C ALA A 70 120.15 -36.05 -8.52
N VAL A 71 119.89 -35.83 -9.82
CA VAL A 71 118.87 -34.86 -10.27
C VAL A 71 117.47 -35.24 -9.76
N ALA A 72 117.11 -36.52 -9.77
CA ALA A 72 115.82 -36.99 -9.24
C ALA A 72 115.62 -36.77 -7.74
N SER A 73 116.71 -36.60 -6.98
CA SER A 73 116.67 -36.38 -5.53
C SER A 73 116.57 -34.91 -5.12
N LEU A 74 116.68 -33.98 -6.07
CA LEU A 74 116.52 -32.54 -5.80
C LEU A 74 115.10 -32.25 -5.32
N SER A 75 115.00 -31.42 -4.28
CA SER A 75 113.73 -30.88 -3.78
C SER A 75 113.29 -29.66 -4.60
N ALA A 76 112.03 -29.27 -4.48
CA ALA A 76 111.51 -28.06 -5.14
C ALA A 76 112.31 -26.79 -4.76
N GLY A 77 112.69 -26.66 -3.48
CA GLY A 77 113.50 -25.52 -3.03
C GLY A 77 114.89 -25.49 -3.67
N GLN A 78 115.48 -26.66 -3.93
CA GLN A 78 116.80 -26.76 -4.58
C GLN A 78 116.72 -26.51 -6.08
N ILE A 79 115.66 -26.98 -6.76
CA ILE A 79 115.43 -26.66 -8.18
C ILE A 79 115.19 -25.16 -8.37
N GLY A 80 114.43 -24.51 -7.47
CA GLY A 80 114.19 -23.06 -7.55
C GLY A 80 115.38 -22.18 -7.17
N ALA A 81 116.46 -22.78 -6.66
CA ALA A 81 117.70 -22.08 -6.39
C ALA A 81 118.60 -21.99 -7.64
N LEU A 82 118.28 -22.74 -8.70
CA LEU A 82 119.02 -22.70 -9.97
C LEU A 82 118.72 -21.43 -10.72
N ASP A 83 119.76 -20.81 -11.27
CA ASP A 83 119.56 -19.76 -12.27
C ASP A 83 119.15 -20.36 -13.63
N THR A 84 118.81 -19.48 -14.56
CA THR A 84 118.35 -19.89 -15.90
C THR A 84 119.46 -20.56 -16.72
N THR A 85 120.72 -20.23 -16.48
CA THR A 85 121.87 -20.84 -17.16
C THR A 85 122.08 -22.27 -16.66
N GLN A 86 121.99 -22.47 -15.35
CA GLN A 86 122.08 -23.78 -14.70
C GLN A 86 120.92 -24.68 -15.14
N THR A 87 119.70 -24.16 -15.17
CA THR A 87 118.55 -24.93 -15.67
C THR A 87 118.70 -25.26 -17.15
N GLY A 88 119.14 -24.29 -17.97
CA GLY A 88 119.36 -24.49 -19.41
C GLY A 88 120.49 -25.48 -19.73
N SER A 89 121.44 -25.68 -18.81
CA SER A 89 122.54 -26.64 -18.97
C SER A 89 122.14 -28.11 -18.73
N LEU A 90 120.95 -28.37 -18.18
CA LEU A 90 120.46 -29.73 -17.93
C LEU A 90 120.03 -30.43 -19.23
N SER A 91 120.32 -31.72 -19.36
CA SER A 91 119.83 -32.54 -20.48
C SER A 91 118.32 -32.83 -20.36
N ALA A 92 117.70 -33.25 -21.46
CA ALA A 92 116.31 -33.68 -21.48
C ALA A 92 116.02 -34.82 -20.49
N ASP A 93 116.95 -35.78 -20.39
CA ASP A 93 116.83 -36.89 -19.43
C ASP A 93 116.95 -36.40 -17.99
N GLN A 94 117.82 -35.42 -17.73
CA GLN A 94 117.95 -34.81 -16.40
C GLN A 94 116.66 -34.07 -16.02
N ILE A 95 116.07 -33.27 -16.91
CA ILE A 95 114.77 -32.62 -16.70
C ILE A 95 113.65 -33.66 -16.49
N GLY A 96 113.61 -34.74 -17.28
CA GLY A 96 112.66 -35.84 -17.13
C GLY A 96 112.88 -36.73 -15.89
N ALA A 97 114.04 -36.64 -15.25
CA ALA A 97 114.36 -37.32 -14.00
C ALA A 97 113.91 -36.54 -12.76
N ILE A 98 113.69 -35.22 -12.85
CA ILE A 98 113.19 -34.40 -11.73
C ILE A 98 111.82 -34.93 -11.26
N GLY A 99 111.65 -35.17 -9.97
CA GLY A 99 110.36 -35.64 -9.45
C GLY A 99 109.21 -34.64 -9.70
N ALA A 100 107.98 -35.13 -9.89
CA ALA A 100 106.81 -34.29 -10.14
C ALA A 100 106.56 -33.22 -9.04
N LYS A 101 106.92 -33.50 -7.78
CA LYS A 101 106.85 -32.50 -6.71
C LYS A 101 108.00 -31.49 -6.73
N ALA A 102 109.13 -31.85 -7.33
CA ALA A 102 110.34 -31.02 -7.38
C ALA A 102 110.35 -30.08 -8.58
N ILE A 103 109.75 -30.48 -9.71
CA ILE A 103 109.66 -29.66 -10.92
C ILE A 103 108.88 -28.35 -10.69
N THR A 104 108.01 -28.31 -9.68
CA THR A 104 107.29 -27.10 -9.25
C THR A 104 108.22 -26.02 -8.66
N GLY A 105 109.47 -26.39 -8.36
CA GLY A 105 110.51 -25.46 -7.94
C GLY A 105 111.04 -24.56 -9.05
N LEU A 106 110.90 -24.95 -10.33
CA LEU A 106 111.41 -24.14 -11.45
C LEU A 106 110.77 -22.75 -11.44
N SER A 107 111.57 -21.69 -11.59
CA SER A 107 111.01 -20.36 -11.81
C SER A 107 110.29 -20.30 -13.16
N THR A 108 109.38 -19.34 -13.31
CA THR A 108 108.70 -19.09 -14.58
C THR A 108 109.67 -18.78 -15.71
N GLU A 109 110.74 -18.02 -15.41
CA GLU A 109 111.81 -17.68 -16.34
C GLU A 109 112.61 -18.93 -16.75
N ALA A 110 112.83 -19.86 -15.81
CA ALA A 110 113.51 -21.12 -16.08
C ALA A 110 112.67 -22.04 -16.98
N VAL A 111 111.35 -22.11 -16.76
CA VAL A 111 110.42 -22.87 -17.61
C VAL A 111 110.36 -22.28 -19.02
N ALA A 112 110.31 -20.95 -19.15
CA ALA A 112 110.28 -20.26 -20.45
C ALA A 112 111.54 -20.47 -21.30
N GLN A 113 112.67 -20.82 -20.69
CA GLN A 113 113.97 -21.01 -21.37
C GLN A 113 114.31 -22.49 -21.62
N LEU A 114 113.39 -23.42 -21.33
CA LEU A 114 113.60 -24.84 -21.64
C LEU A 114 113.68 -25.06 -23.16
N SER A 115 114.68 -25.81 -23.60
CA SER A 115 114.78 -26.26 -24.99
C SER A 115 113.70 -27.27 -25.35
N ASP A 116 113.41 -27.41 -26.64
CA ASP A 116 112.44 -28.39 -27.17
C ASP A 116 112.71 -29.82 -26.68
N ALA A 117 114.00 -30.21 -26.60
CA ALA A 117 114.39 -31.51 -26.09
C ALA A 117 114.06 -31.66 -24.59
N GLN A 118 114.30 -30.62 -23.79
CA GLN A 118 113.99 -30.61 -22.36
C GLN A 118 112.48 -30.65 -22.11
N LEU A 119 111.70 -29.91 -22.90
CA LEU A 119 110.24 -29.97 -22.86
C LEU A 119 109.73 -31.35 -23.26
N GLY A 120 110.25 -31.95 -24.33
CA GLY A 120 109.93 -33.32 -24.73
C GLY A 120 110.32 -34.38 -23.70
N GLY A 121 111.28 -34.08 -22.82
CA GLY A 121 111.71 -34.94 -21.71
C GLY A 121 110.74 -34.96 -20.51
N LEU A 122 109.81 -34.00 -20.40
CA LEU A 122 108.84 -33.93 -19.30
C LEU A 122 107.79 -35.06 -19.40
N LYS A 123 107.47 -35.69 -18.28
CA LYS A 123 106.45 -36.74 -18.16
C LYS A 123 105.08 -36.15 -17.82
N ALA A 124 104.01 -36.85 -18.12
CA ALA A 124 102.62 -36.48 -17.79
C ALA A 124 102.45 -36.00 -16.33
N ALA A 125 102.99 -36.75 -15.37
CA ALA A 125 102.91 -36.41 -13.95
C ALA A 125 103.70 -35.14 -13.58
N GLN A 126 104.73 -34.78 -14.34
CA GLN A 126 105.46 -33.52 -14.15
C GLN A 126 104.66 -32.37 -14.74
N ILE A 127 104.11 -32.54 -15.95
CA ILE A 127 103.26 -31.53 -16.60
C ILE A 127 102.04 -31.19 -15.73
N SER A 128 101.33 -32.18 -15.19
CA SER A 128 100.17 -31.94 -14.32
C SER A 128 100.53 -31.34 -12.95
N ALA A 129 101.79 -31.46 -12.52
CA ALA A 129 102.26 -30.92 -11.25
C ALA A 129 102.76 -29.48 -11.34
N LEU A 130 103.21 -29.01 -12.53
CA LEU A 130 103.60 -27.62 -12.74
C LEU A 130 102.47 -26.67 -12.34
N SER A 131 102.81 -25.57 -11.69
CA SER A 131 101.84 -24.52 -11.36
C SER A 131 101.29 -23.86 -12.63
N THR A 132 100.15 -23.21 -12.51
CA THR A 132 99.54 -22.47 -13.63
C THR A 132 100.44 -21.36 -14.15
N GLY A 133 101.17 -20.67 -13.26
CA GLY A 133 102.17 -19.66 -13.65
C GLY A 133 103.34 -20.26 -14.43
N GLN A 134 103.82 -21.44 -14.05
CA GLN A 134 104.88 -22.15 -14.78
C GLN A 134 104.43 -22.60 -16.16
N ILE A 135 103.23 -23.18 -16.26
CA ILE A 135 102.66 -23.59 -17.56
C ILE A 135 102.42 -22.37 -18.47
N GLN A 136 101.93 -21.26 -17.91
CA GLN A 136 101.72 -20.01 -18.66
C GLN A 136 103.03 -19.40 -19.17
N ALA A 137 104.16 -19.63 -18.50
CA ALA A 137 105.45 -19.08 -18.89
C ALA A 137 106.05 -19.71 -20.17
N LEU A 138 105.52 -20.87 -20.62
CA LEU A 138 105.92 -21.46 -21.89
C LEU A 138 105.62 -20.51 -23.05
N THR A 139 106.48 -20.43 -24.05
CA THR A 139 106.13 -19.71 -25.29
C THR A 139 105.11 -20.51 -26.10
N ALA A 140 104.41 -19.88 -27.05
CA ALA A 140 103.47 -20.59 -27.91
C ALA A 140 104.14 -21.74 -28.69
N ASP A 141 105.34 -21.51 -29.24
CA ASP A 141 106.12 -22.57 -29.93
C ASP A 141 106.47 -23.73 -28.99
N GLN A 142 106.85 -23.43 -27.73
CA GLN A 142 107.11 -24.47 -26.71
C GLN A 142 105.85 -25.28 -26.38
N VAL A 143 104.68 -24.64 -26.31
CA VAL A 143 103.39 -25.34 -26.14
C VAL A 143 103.10 -26.25 -27.34
N GLY A 144 103.41 -25.80 -28.57
CA GLY A 144 103.28 -26.59 -29.79
C GLY A 144 104.23 -27.78 -29.90
N LYS A 145 105.33 -27.79 -29.12
CA LYS A 145 106.22 -28.97 -29.02
C LYS A 145 105.79 -29.99 -27.97
N LEU A 146 104.75 -29.72 -27.16
CA LEU A 146 104.25 -30.71 -26.20
C LEU A 146 103.65 -31.92 -26.92
N GLY A 147 104.10 -33.12 -26.56
CA GLY A 147 103.57 -34.37 -27.09
C GLY A 147 102.17 -34.71 -26.54
N ASP A 148 101.44 -35.58 -27.24
CA ASP A 148 100.06 -35.99 -26.90
C ASP A 148 99.88 -36.38 -25.42
N THR A 149 100.83 -37.11 -24.84
CA THR A 149 100.77 -37.56 -23.44
C THR A 149 100.94 -36.41 -22.45
N GLN A 150 101.67 -35.37 -22.82
CA GLN A 150 101.85 -34.17 -22.01
C GLN A 150 100.61 -33.28 -22.09
N VAL A 151 100.09 -33.08 -23.29
CA VAL A 151 98.84 -32.34 -23.52
C VAL A 151 97.66 -33.00 -22.79
N ALA A 152 97.53 -34.33 -22.86
CA ALA A 152 96.49 -35.06 -22.13
C ALA A 152 96.61 -34.97 -20.59
N ALA A 153 97.81 -34.70 -20.08
CA ALA A 153 98.09 -34.58 -18.64
C ALA A 153 97.82 -33.18 -18.08
N LEU A 154 97.62 -32.18 -18.92
CA LEU A 154 97.23 -30.84 -18.47
C LEU A 154 95.93 -30.89 -17.67
N THR A 155 95.85 -30.07 -16.63
CA THR A 155 94.66 -29.91 -15.79
C THR A 155 93.79 -28.75 -16.29
N ALA A 156 92.51 -28.72 -15.90
CA ALA A 156 91.60 -27.62 -16.23
C ALA A 156 92.17 -26.24 -15.86
N ALA A 157 92.78 -26.13 -14.68
CA ALA A 157 93.34 -24.87 -14.19
C ALA A 157 94.57 -24.42 -15.01
N GLN A 158 95.39 -25.36 -15.49
CA GLN A 158 96.54 -25.06 -16.33
C GLN A 158 96.11 -24.60 -17.72
N VAL A 159 95.15 -25.31 -18.32
CA VAL A 159 94.61 -24.94 -19.64
C VAL A 159 93.96 -23.56 -19.59
N ALA A 160 93.22 -23.22 -18.53
CA ALA A 160 92.58 -21.92 -18.35
C ALA A 160 93.56 -20.73 -18.35
N THR A 161 94.84 -20.95 -18.01
CA THR A 161 95.86 -19.89 -17.93
C THR A 161 96.65 -19.65 -19.21
N PHE A 162 96.50 -20.51 -20.23
CA PHE A 162 97.14 -20.27 -21.52
C PHE A 162 96.63 -19.00 -22.19
N SER A 163 97.49 -18.28 -22.90
CA SER A 163 97.11 -17.25 -23.85
C SER A 163 96.42 -17.89 -25.06
N ASN A 164 95.75 -17.07 -25.85
CA ASN A 164 95.10 -17.53 -27.08
C ASN A 164 96.13 -18.11 -28.07
N GLU A 165 97.31 -17.50 -28.16
CA GLU A 165 98.42 -17.97 -28.99
C GLU A 165 98.97 -19.33 -28.51
N GLN A 166 99.05 -19.53 -27.19
CA GLN A 166 99.45 -20.82 -26.61
C GLN A 166 98.41 -21.91 -26.90
N VAL A 167 97.12 -21.59 -26.80
CA VAL A 167 96.05 -22.55 -27.12
C VAL A 167 96.00 -22.86 -28.63
N ALA A 168 96.31 -21.89 -29.50
CA ALA A 168 96.37 -22.08 -30.95
C ALA A 168 97.48 -23.08 -31.36
N GLU A 169 98.58 -23.16 -30.62
CA GLU A 169 99.64 -24.14 -30.87
C GLU A 169 99.38 -25.49 -30.14
N LEU A 170 98.38 -25.57 -29.25
CA LEU A 170 98.10 -26.77 -28.46
C LEU A 170 97.37 -27.84 -29.29
N ALA A 171 97.76 -29.11 -29.12
CA ALA A 171 97.03 -30.26 -29.70
C ALA A 171 95.69 -30.52 -28.97
N VAL A 172 94.71 -29.64 -29.15
CA VAL A 172 93.46 -29.63 -28.36
C VAL A 172 92.64 -30.92 -28.43
N SER A 173 92.75 -31.68 -29.51
CA SER A 173 92.13 -33.02 -29.63
C SER A 173 92.66 -34.05 -28.61
N LYS A 174 93.83 -33.78 -28.02
CA LYS A 174 94.48 -34.65 -27.02
C LYS A 174 94.18 -34.25 -25.58
N LEU A 175 93.54 -33.10 -25.34
CA LEU A 175 93.11 -32.71 -24.00
C LEU A 175 92.16 -33.75 -23.39
N SER A 176 92.29 -34.02 -22.10
CA SER A 176 91.25 -34.77 -21.39
C SER A 176 89.97 -33.94 -21.30
N THR A 177 88.80 -34.58 -21.15
CA THR A 177 87.54 -33.84 -20.94
C THR A 177 87.60 -32.93 -19.70
N GLN A 178 88.32 -33.33 -18.66
CA GLN A 178 88.55 -32.47 -17.51
C GLN A 178 89.37 -31.22 -17.88
N ALA A 179 90.40 -31.37 -18.70
CA ALA A 179 91.23 -30.26 -19.16
C ALA A 179 90.47 -29.33 -20.13
N THR A 180 89.68 -29.89 -21.05
CA THR A 180 88.83 -29.15 -21.98
C THR A 180 87.81 -28.28 -21.24
N ALA A 181 87.22 -28.75 -20.13
CA ALA A 181 86.32 -27.96 -19.30
C ALA A 181 86.99 -26.71 -18.69
N GLY A 182 88.32 -26.66 -18.67
CA GLY A 182 89.11 -25.50 -18.24
C GLY A 182 89.31 -24.40 -19.28
N LEU A 183 89.05 -24.67 -20.57
CA LEU A 183 89.19 -23.66 -21.63
C LEU A 183 88.29 -22.45 -21.36
N THR A 184 88.76 -21.24 -21.53
CA THR A 184 87.93 -20.04 -21.44
C THR A 184 87.16 -19.80 -22.74
N ALA A 185 86.09 -18.99 -22.69
CA ALA A 185 85.36 -18.60 -23.90
C ALA A 185 86.29 -17.92 -24.94
N GLY A 186 87.22 -17.08 -24.48
CA GLY A 186 88.20 -16.42 -25.34
C GLY A 186 89.17 -17.41 -26.01
N GLN A 187 89.60 -18.45 -25.27
CA GLN A 187 90.46 -19.50 -25.81
C GLN A 187 89.73 -20.36 -26.84
N ILE A 188 88.47 -20.74 -26.57
CA ILE A 188 87.65 -21.48 -27.55
C ILE A 188 87.46 -20.66 -28.83
N GLY A 189 87.24 -19.34 -28.71
CA GLY A 189 87.09 -18.44 -29.86
C GLY A 189 88.38 -18.17 -30.64
N ALA A 190 89.54 -18.45 -30.03
CA ALA A 190 90.84 -18.34 -30.69
C ALA A 190 91.25 -19.61 -31.45
N LEU A 191 90.55 -20.72 -31.26
CA LEU A 191 90.83 -21.97 -31.99
C LEU A 191 90.57 -21.81 -33.48
N GLU A 192 91.47 -22.37 -34.30
CA GLU A 192 91.23 -22.53 -35.72
C GLU A 192 90.07 -23.52 -35.96
N THR A 193 89.39 -23.39 -37.10
CA THR A 193 88.26 -24.27 -37.45
C THR A 193 88.65 -25.75 -37.49
N THR A 194 89.87 -26.06 -37.90
CA THR A 194 90.47 -27.41 -37.90
C THR A 194 90.64 -27.94 -36.48
N GLN A 195 91.03 -27.09 -35.53
CA GLN A 195 91.20 -27.44 -34.13
C GLN A 195 89.84 -27.67 -33.46
N VAL A 196 88.86 -26.81 -33.71
CA VAL A 196 87.49 -26.99 -33.24
C VAL A 196 86.90 -28.30 -33.78
N ALA A 197 87.07 -28.58 -35.08
CA ALA A 197 86.62 -29.84 -35.70
C ALA A 197 87.33 -31.07 -35.09
N SER A 198 88.59 -30.94 -34.66
CA SER A 198 89.38 -32.03 -34.08
C SER A 198 88.97 -32.43 -32.65
N LEU A 199 88.17 -31.60 -31.96
CA LEU A 199 87.65 -31.93 -30.63
C LEU A 199 86.74 -33.16 -30.71
N THR A 200 86.74 -34.00 -29.68
CA THR A 200 85.81 -35.14 -29.61
C THR A 200 84.44 -34.69 -29.12
N ALA A 201 83.39 -35.47 -29.41
CA ALA A 201 82.05 -35.24 -28.85
C ALA A 201 82.07 -35.17 -27.31
N ALA A 202 82.90 -35.99 -26.65
CA ALA A 202 83.07 -35.96 -25.20
C ALA A 202 83.70 -34.65 -24.68
N GLN A 203 84.65 -34.09 -25.44
CA GLN A 203 85.27 -32.79 -25.14
C GLN A 203 84.30 -31.62 -25.36
N ILE A 204 83.46 -31.68 -26.39
CA ILE A 204 82.40 -30.69 -26.60
C ILE A 204 81.32 -30.78 -25.51
N GLY A 205 80.98 -31.99 -25.07
CA GLY A 205 79.91 -32.20 -24.09
C GLY A 205 80.19 -31.70 -22.67
N VAL A 206 81.46 -31.43 -22.33
CA VAL A 206 81.86 -30.82 -21.04
C VAL A 206 81.91 -29.30 -21.08
N LEU A 207 81.71 -28.68 -22.25
CA LEU A 207 81.65 -27.22 -22.37
C LEU A 207 80.39 -26.66 -21.71
N ASN A 208 80.50 -25.50 -21.07
CA ASN A 208 79.40 -24.70 -20.53
C ASN A 208 78.91 -23.66 -21.56
N ALA A 209 77.81 -22.97 -21.26
CA ALA A 209 77.21 -22.00 -22.17
C ALA A 209 78.16 -20.86 -22.58
N SER A 210 78.98 -20.36 -21.66
CA SER A 210 79.94 -19.30 -21.99
C SER A 210 81.04 -19.81 -22.92
N GLN A 211 81.50 -21.05 -22.74
CA GLN A 211 82.52 -21.67 -23.59
C GLN A 211 81.97 -21.97 -24.99
N VAL A 212 80.75 -22.51 -25.08
CA VAL A 212 80.07 -22.72 -26.36
C VAL A 212 79.81 -21.38 -27.07
N GLY A 213 79.47 -20.32 -26.33
CA GLY A 213 79.35 -18.96 -26.89
C GLY A 213 80.66 -18.28 -27.25
N GLY A 214 81.80 -18.86 -26.85
CA GLY A 214 83.12 -18.49 -27.32
C GLY A 214 83.39 -18.97 -28.75
N LEU A 215 82.69 -19.99 -29.26
CA LEU A 215 82.88 -20.49 -30.62
C LEU A 215 82.60 -19.38 -31.65
N THR A 216 83.53 -19.20 -32.59
CA THR A 216 83.25 -18.39 -33.78
C THR A 216 82.18 -19.06 -34.62
N VAL A 217 81.51 -18.31 -35.50
CA VAL A 217 80.51 -18.86 -36.44
C VAL A 217 81.10 -20.00 -37.27
N ALA A 218 82.31 -19.80 -37.81
CA ALA A 218 83.04 -20.82 -38.55
C ALA A 218 83.44 -22.01 -37.66
N GLY A 219 83.78 -21.78 -36.38
CA GLY A 219 84.08 -22.83 -35.42
C GLY A 219 82.86 -23.70 -35.09
N ALA A 220 81.70 -23.07 -34.84
CA ALA A 220 80.45 -23.81 -34.66
C ALA A 220 80.06 -24.59 -35.92
N GLY A 221 80.23 -24.00 -37.12
CA GLY A 221 80.03 -24.67 -38.41
C GLY A 221 81.00 -25.83 -38.68
N ALA A 222 82.18 -25.85 -38.03
CA ALA A 222 83.17 -26.92 -38.18
C ALA A 222 82.87 -28.17 -37.33
N LEU A 223 81.91 -28.10 -36.39
CA LEU A 223 81.50 -29.25 -35.57
C LEU A 223 80.72 -30.29 -36.39
N SER A 224 80.92 -31.57 -36.13
CA SER A 224 80.10 -32.65 -36.67
C SER A 224 78.73 -32.71 -36.00
N ALA A 225 77.80 -33.46 -36.60
CA ALA A 225 76.50 -33.74 -36.01
C ALA A 225 76.60 -34.34 -34.59
N ASP A 226 77.54 -35.27 -34.37
CA ASP A 226 77.76 -35.90 -33.08
C ASP A 226 78.31 -34.91 -32.05
N GLN A 227 79.19 -33.98 -32.47
CA GLN A 227 79.71 -32.93 -31.61
C GLN A 227 78.63 -31.93 -31.20
N ILE A 228 77.80 -31.48 -32.16
CA ILE A 228 76.65 -30.61 -31.88
C ILE A 228 75.65 -31.32 -30.94
N GLY A 229 75.34 -32.59 -31.21
CA GLY A 229 74.47 -33.42 -30.36
C GLY A 229 75.06 -33.76 -28.98
N ALA A 230 76.36 -33.55 -28.79
CA ALA A 230 77.03 -33.72 -27.49
C ALA A 230 77.00 -32.46 -26.62
N ILE A 231 76.79 -31.26 -27.20
CA ILE A 231 76.65 -30.02 -26.42
C ILE A 231 75.54 -30.22 -25.38
N SER A 232 75.84 -30.00 -24.10
CA SER A 232 74.82 -30.20 -23.06
C SER A 232 73.62 -29.26 -23.23
N VAL A 233 72.44 -29.68 -22.76
CA VAL A 233 71.20 -28.87 -22.77
C VAL A 233 71.41 -27.49 -22.10
N LYS A 234 72.28 -27.40 -21.08
CA LYS A 234 72.60 -26.13 -20.43
C LYS A 234 73.56 -25.26 -21.24
N ALA A 235 74.36 -25.86 -22.12
CA ALA A 235 75.40 -25.17 -22.87
C ALA A 235 74.97 -24.73 -24.27
N ILE A 236 73.95 -25.38 -24.86
CA ILE A 236 73.47 -25.08 -26.21
C ILE A 236 72.92 -23.64 -26.35
N THR A 237 72.43 -23.05 -25.25
CA THR A 237 72.04 -21.63 -25.17
C THR A 237 73.20 -20.66 -25.38
N GLY A 238 74.44 -21.17 -25.29
CA GLY A 238 75.65 -20.42 -25.58
C GLY A 238 75.86 -20.12 -27.06
N LEU A 239 75.36 -20.96 -27.98
CA LEU A 239 75.54 -20.73 -29.41
C LEU A 239 75.02 -19.36 -29.82
N SER A 240 75.83 -18.56 -30.51
CA SER A 240 75.34 -17.27 -31.04
C SER A 240 74.23 -17.51 -32.07
N THR A 241 73.34 -16.54 -32.25
CA THR A 241 72.30 -16.61 -33.28
C THR A 241 72.91 -16.77 -34.68
N ALA A 242 74.03 -16.10 -34.96
CA ALA A 242 74.78 -16.28 -36.20
C ALA A 242 75.35 -17.70 -36.37
N ALA A 243 75.83 -18.33 -35.29
CA ALA A 243 76.27 -19.72 -35.34
C ALA A 243 75.11 -20.70 -35.59
N VAL A 244 73.94 -20.43 -35.00
CA VAL A 244 72.72 -21.23 -35.24
C VAL A 244 72.25 -21.12 -36.69
N ALA A 245 72.29 -19.92 -37.28
CA ALA A 245 71.93 -19.67 -38.67
C ALA A 245 72.82 -20.39 -39.69
N GLU A 246 74.06 -20.74 -39.31
CA GLU A 246 75.05 -21.41 -40.18
C GLU A 246 75.18 -22.92 -39.93
N LEU A 247 74.32 -23.51 -39.07
CA LEU A 247 74.31 -24.96 -38.87
C LEU A 247 73.90 -25.68 -40.17
N THR A 248 74.66 -26.70 -40.54
CA THR A 248 74.30 -27.59 -41.66
C THR A 248 73.12 -28.49 -41.29
N ASP A 249 72.41 -29.03 -42.29
CA ASP A 249 71.33 -30.01 -42.11
C ASP A 249 71.73 -31.17 -41.20
N GLY A 250 72.96 -31.68 -41.36
CA GLY A 250 73.49 -32.76 -40.52
C GLY A 250 73.68 -32.35 -39.06
N GLN A 251 74.17 -31.12 -38.81
CA GLN A 251 74.34 -30.58 -37.47
C GLN A 251 73.00 -30.31 -36.78
N LEU A 252 72.03 -29.75 -37.52
CA LEU A 252 70.67 -29.60 -37.05
C LEU A 252 70.04 -30.95 -36.71
N GLY A 253 70.16 -31.95 -37.57
CA GLY A 253 69.69 -33.31 -37.31
C GLY A 253 70.38 -33.99 -36.11
N GLY A 254 71.59 -33.55 -35.76
CA GLY A 254 72.33 -33.99 -34.57
C GLY A 254 71.78 -33.44 -33.24
N LEU A 255 71.00 -32.35 -33.27
CA LEU A 255 70.38 -31.78 -32.06
C LEU A 255 69.28 -32.70 -31.50
N LYS A 256 69.34 -32.97 -30.21
CA LYS A 256 68.31 -33.72 -29.49
C LYS A 256 67.11 -32.81 -29.17
N ALA A 257 65.93 -33.41 -29.02
CA ALA A 257 64.71 -32.76 -28.55
C ALA A 257 64.94 -31.81 -27.35
N ALA A 258 65.64 -32.28 -26.31
CA ALA A 258 65.93 -31.48 -25.13
C ALA A 258 66.89 -30.29 -25.39
N GLN A 259 67.75 -30.38 -26.41
CA GLN A 259 68.61 -29.27 -26.82
C GLN A 259 67.79 -28.23 -27.58
N ILE A 260 66.90 -28.67 -28.48
CA ILE A 260 65.97 -27.78 -29.21
C ILE A 260 65.09 -27.00 -28.23
N SER A 261 64.50 -27.65 -27.23
CA SER A 261 63.65 -26.98 -26.23
C SER A 261 64.40 -26.01 -25.31
N ALA A 262 65.72 -26.14 -25.22
CA ALA A 262 66.57 -25.25 -24.43
C ALA A 262 67.08 -24.03 -25.21
N LEU A 263 67.07 -24.05 -26.54
CA LEU A 263 67.45 -22.88 -27.36
C LEU A 263 66.61 -21.66 -26.99
N SER A 264 67.23 -20.49 -26.91
CA SER A 264 66.51 -19.24 -26.73
C SER A 264 65.63 -18.91 -27.93
N THR A 265 64.62 -18.07 -27.73
CA THR A 265 63.75 -17.59 -28.82
C THR A 265 64.53 -16.88 -29.93
N GLY A 266 65.59 -16.14 -29.57
CA GLY A 266 66.48 -15.52 -30.55
C GLY A 266 67.28 -16.53 -31.37
N GLN A 267 67.75 -17.63 -30.75
CA GLN A 267 68.43 -18.71 -31.47
C GLN A 267 67.48 -19.47 -32.40
N ILE A 268 66.26 -19.76 -31.95
CA ILE A 268 65.23 -20.40 -32.78
C ILE A 268 64.85 -19.50 -33.97
N GLN A 269 64.64 -18.20 -33.75
CA GLN A 269 64.35 -17.25 -34.82
C GLN A 269 65.51 -17.11 -35.82
N ALA A 270 66.75 -17.37 -35.41
CA ALA A 270 67.91 -17.28 -36.30
C ALA A 270 68.02 -18.45 -37.29
N LEU A 271 67.27 -19.54 -37.10
CA LEU A 271 67.21 -20.63 -38.07
C LEU A 271 66.72 -20.12 -39.42
N THR A 272 67.35 -20.50 -40.52
CA THR A 272 66.80 -20.20 -41.86
C THR A 272 65.53 -21.00 -42.11
N THR A 273 64.71 -20.56 -43.05
CA THR A 273 63.51 -21.30 -43.47
C THR A 273 63.85 -22.73 -43.92
N ASP A 274 64.98 -22.91 -44.61
CA ASP A 274 65.47 -24.22 -45.02
C ASP A 274 65.82 -25.10 -43.80
N GLN A 275 66.52 -24.54 -42.80
CA GLN A 275 66.87 -25.27 -41.57
C GLN A 275 65.64 -25.68 -40.77
N VAL A 276 64.63 -24.81 -40.67
CA VAL A 276 63.36 -25.13 -39.99
C VAL A 276 62.67 -26.31 -40.69
N GLY A 277 62.70 -26.35 -42.03
CA GLY A 277 62.17 -27.47 -42.83
C GLY A 277 62.98 -28.78 -42.73
N LYS A 278 64.13 -28.77 -42.07
CA LYS A 278 64.95 -29.97 -41.79
C LYS A 278 64.84 -30.47 -40.36
N LEU A 279 64.08 -29.78 -39.50
CA LEU A 279 63.80 -30.27 -38.15
C LEU A 279 62.99 -31.58 -38.23
N GLY A 280 63.45 -32.62 -37.55
CA GLY A 280 62.72 -33.89 -37.45
C GLY A 280 61.57 -33.82 -36.44
N ASP A 281 60.64 -34.77 -36.51
CA ASP A 281 59.44 -34.85 -35.66
C ASP A 281 59.72 -34.65 -34.16
N ALA A 282 60.76 -35.32 -33.63
CA ALA A 282 61.13 -35.22 -32.22
C ALA A 282 61.62 -33.82 -31.82
N GLN A 283 62.22 -33.08 -32.76
CA GLN A 283 62.70 -31.73 -32.56
C GLN A 283 61.54 -30.74 -32.61
N VAL A 284 60.67 -30.86 -33.62
CA VAL A 284 59.45 -30.06 -33.75
C VAL A 284 58.54 -30.25 -32.53
N ALA A 285 58.34 -31.48 -32.09
CA ALA A 285 57.54 -31.80 -30.90
C ALA A 285 58.14 -31.25 -29.60
N ALA A 286 59.45 -30.98 -29.55
CA ALA A 286 60.14 -30.44 -28.39
C ALA A 286 60.11 -28.90 -28.32
N LEU A 287 59.71 -28.22 -29.39
CA LEU A 287 59.56 -26.77 -29.39
C LEU A 287 58.59 -26.33 -28.28
N THR A 288 58.91 -25.22 -27.64
CA THR A 288 58.08 -24.58 -26.61
C THR A 288 57.18 -23.51 -27.23
N ALA A 289 56.12 -23.13 -26.52
CA ALA A 289 55.24 -22.03 -26.95
C ALA A 289 56.01 -20.77 -27.33
N ALA A 290 56.93 -20.32 -26.47
CA ALA A 290 57.72 -19.11 -26.71
C ALA A 290 58.62 -19.21 -27.95
N GLN A 291 59.17 -20.40 -28.23
CA GLN A 291 60.00 -20.63 -29.41
C GLN A 291 59.17 -20.60 -30.69
N VAL A 292 57.99 -21.23 -30.68
CA VAL A 292 57.07 -21.19 -31.82
C VAL A 292 56.53 -19.78 -32.06
N THR A 293 56.21 -19.01 -31.01
CA THR A 293 55.83 -17.59 -31.13
C THR A 293 56.93 -16.73 -31.78
N ALA A 294 58.20 -17.10 -31.59
CA ALA A 294 59.34 -16.32 -32.10
C ALA A 294 59.64 -16.54 -33.59
N PHE A 295 59.14 -17.63 -34.19
CA PHE A 295 59.28 -17.88 -35.61
C PHE A 295 58.59 -16.80 -36.45
N SER A 296 59.14 -16.49 -37.62
CA SER A 296 58.44 -15.74 -38.66
C SER A 296 57.37 -16.61 -39.33
N ASN A 297 56.47 -16.01 -40.09
CA ASN A 297 55.46 -16.75 -40.85
C ASN A 297 56.12 -17.69 -41.86
N GLU A 298 57.21 -17.26 -42.51
CA GLU A 298 57.96 -18.07 -43.48
C GLU A 298 58.65 -19.27 -42.82
N GLN A 299 59.08 -19.14 -41.56
CA GLN A 299 59.65 -20.25 -40.78
C GLN A 299 58.54 -21.24 -40.39
N VAL A 300 57.39 -20.75 -39.92
CA VAL A 300 56.25 -21.62 -39.60
C VAL A 300 55.74 -22.35 -40.85
N ALA A 301 55.75 -21.73 -42.03
CA ALA A 301 55.41 -22.36 -43.30
C ALA A 301 56.33 -23.54 -43.70
N LYS A 302 57.50 -23.68 -43.06
CA LYS A 302 58.41 -24.84 -43.24
C LYS A 302 58.32 -25.85 -42.11
N LEU A 303 57.58 -25.57 -41.06
CA LEU A 303 57.42 -26.43 -39.91
C LEU A 303 56.30 -27.45 -40.15
N ASP A 304 56.53 -28.72 -39.79
CA ASP A 304 55.45 -29.71 -39.71
C ASP A 304 54.60 -29.43 -38.46
N VAL A 305 53.58 -28.59 -38.63
CA VAL A 305 52.70 -28.16 -37.54
C VAL A 305 51.93 -29.33 -36.90
N SER A 306 51.76 -30.46 -37.60
CA SER A 306 51.14 -31.67 -37.04
C SER A 306 51.94 -32.30 -35.89
N LYS A 307 53.26 -32.03 -35.85
CA LYS A 307 54.17 -32.54 -34.81
C LYS A 307 54.28 -31.63 -33.60
N LEU A 308 53.75 -30.41 -33.66
CA LEU A 308 53.75 -29.50 -32.52
C LEU A 308 52.93 -30.09 -31.38
N ASN A 309 53.51 -30.05 -30.17
CA ASN A 309 52.75 -30.34 -28.96
C ASN A 309 51.69 -29.23 -28.72
N LEU A 310 50.65 -29.56 -27.94
CA LEU A 310 49.51 -28.65 -27.72
C LEU A 310 49.90 -27.30 -27.13
N LYS A 311 50.92 -27.27 -26.25
CA LYS A 311 51.40 -26.03 -25.63
C LYS A 311 52.13 -25.15 -26.63
N ALA A 312 52.90 -25.75 -27.53
CA ALA A 312 53.63 -25.07 -28.59
C ALA A 312 52.68 -24.48 -29.64
N LEU A 313 51.69 -25.27 -30.07
CA LEU A 313 50.65 -24.81 -30.98
C LEU A 313 49.84 -23.64 -30.41
N ALA A 314 49.46 -23.70 -29.13
CA ALA A 314 48.78 -22.57 -28.46
C ALA A 314 49.65 -21.29 -28.39
N GLY A 315 50.96 -21.40 -28.63
CA GLY A 315 51.89 -20.28 -28.75
C GLY A 315 51.96 -19.66 -30.16
N LEU A 316 51.40 -20.29 -31.19
CA LEU A 316 51.31 -19.68 -32.51
C LEU A 316 50.46 -18.40 -32.44
N THR A 317 50.96 -17.32 -33.02
CA THR A 317 50.21 -16.08 -33.16
C THR A 317 49.12 -16.21 -34.22
N SER A 318 48.10 -15.36 -34.16
CA SER A 318 47.09 -15.25 -35.23
C SER A 318 47.73 -15.07 -36.61
N SER A 319 48.77 -14.25 -36.74
CA SER A 319 49.44 -14.04 -38.02
C SER A 319 50.15 -15.30 -38.55
N GLN A 320 50.68 -16.14 -37.66
CA GLN A 320 51.33 -17.39 -38.05
C GLN A 320 50.30 -18.45 -38.44
N ILE A 321 49.16 -18.52 -37.74
CA ILE A 321 48.06 -19.42 -38.08
C ILE A 321 47.44 -19.06 -39.44
N GLY A 322 47.15 -17.78 -39.66
CA GLY A 322 46.59 -17.30 -40.95
C GLY A 322 47.61 -17.30 -42.11
N ALA A 323 48.86 -17.69 -41.87
CA ALA A 323 49.88 -17.87 -42.89
C ALA A 323 50.17 -19.34 -43.20
N LEU A 324 49.49 -20.28 -42.53
CA LEU A 324 49.59 -21.70 -42.85
C LEU A 324 48.98 -21.97 -44.22
N ASP A 325 49.59 -22.87 -44.99
CA ASP A 325 49.00 -23.34 -46.24
C ASP A 325 47.95 -24.44 -46.00
N SER A 326 47.23 -24.81 -47.05
CA SER A 326 46.16 -25.81 -46.97
C SER A 326 46.67 -27.21 -46.57
N ASP A 327 47.90 -27.58 -46.93
CA ASP A 327 48.49 -28.87 -46.54
C ASP A 327 48.81 -28.88 -45.04
N GLN A 328 49.32 -27.76 -44.52
CA GLN A 328 49.56 -27.57 -43.10
C GLN A 328 48.26 -27.58 -42.30
N ILE A 329 47.22 -26.86 -42.76
CA ILE A 329 45.91 -26.81 -42.10
C ILE A 329 45.25 -28.20 -42.07
N THR A 330 45.28 -28.94 -43.19
CA THR A 330 44.75 -30.32 -43.23
C THR A 330 45.55 -31.32 -42.37
N SER A 331 46.79 -31.00 -42.02
CA SER A 331 47.63 -31.83 -41.14
C SER A 331 47.39 -31.60 -39.64
N ILE A 332 46.68 -30.51 -39.26
CA ILE A 332 46.37 -30.21 -37.86
C ILE A 332 45.35 -31.21 -37.33
N THR A 333 45.63 -31.82 -36.18
CA THR A 333 44.75 -32.82 -35.55
C THR A 333 43.62 -32.19 -34.73
N ALA A 334 42.55 -32.95 -34.45
CA ALA A 334 41.49 -32.53 -33.53
C ALA A 334 41.99 -32.11 -32.13
N ALA A 335 43.02 -32.78 -31.60
CA ALA A 335 43.61 -32.38 -30.31
C ALA A 335 44.30 -31.01 -30.38
N GLN A 336 44.90 -30.70 -31.52
CA GLN A 336 45.53 -29.42 -31.80
C GLN A 336 44.48 -28.32 -32.01
N VAL A 337 43.43 -28.57 -32.79
CA VAL A 337 42.29 -27.64 -32.95
C VAL A 337 41.64 -27.34 -31.59
N ALA A 338 41.48 -28.34 -30.72
CA ALA A 338 40.96 -28.13 -29.36
C ALA A 338 41.86 -27.23 -28.47
N ALA A 339 43.17 -27.16 -28.76
CA ALA A 339 44.12 -26.31 -28.05
C ALA A 339 44.16 -24.87 -28.60
N MET A 340 43.55 -24.61 -29.75
CA MET A 340 43.50 -23.27 -30.34
C MET A 340 42.64 -22.32 -29.50
N ASN A 341 42.99 -21.03 -29.53
CA ASN A 341 42.23 -19.96 -28.90
C ASN A 341 41.44 -19.14 -29.93
N THR A 342 40.58 -18.23 -29.44
CA THR A 342 39.70 -17.38 -30.27
C THR A 342 40.46 -16.59 -31.33
N GLY A 343 41.60 -16.01 -30.98
CA GLY A 343 42.40 -15.20 -31.91
C GLY A 343 43.09 -16.04 -32.99
N GLN A 344 43.42 -17.30 -32.70
CA GLN A 344 43.99 -18.22 -33.67
C GLN A 344 42.94 -18.67 -34.69
N LEU A 345 41.73 -19.02 -34.24
CA LEU A 345 40.63 -19.39 -35.13
C LEU A 345 40.15 -18.23 -35.99
N SER A 346 40.15 -17.00 -35.46
CA SER A 346 39.77 -15.80 -36.24
C SER A 346 40.78 -15.42 -37.32
N ALA A 347 41.96 -16.04 -37.31
CA ALA A 347 42.97 -15.83 -38.34
C ALA A 347 42.80 -16.75 -39.56
N LEU A 348 42.01 -17.82 -39.42
CA LEU A 348 41.65 -18.72 -40.50
C LEU A 348 40.45 -18.13 -41.25
N ASP A 349 40.51 -18.13 -42.58
CA ASP A 349 39.38 -17.69 -43.40
C ASP A 349 38.34 -18.81 -43.60
N GLY A 350 37.25 -18.51 -44.31
CA GLY A 350 36.20 -19.51 -44.56
C GLY A 350 36.72 -20.74 -45.31
N SER A 351 37.65 -20.55 -46.25
CA SER A 351 38.23 -21.65 -47.04
C SER A 351 39.15 -22.52 -46.19
N ASP A 352 39.87 -21.94 -45.23
CA ASP A 352 40.69 -22.67 -44.26
C ASP A 352 39.83 -23.53 -43.32
N ILE A 353 38.74 -22.97 -42.78
CA ILE A 353 37.83 -23.69 -41.89
C ILE A 353 37.15 -24.86 -42.62
N LEU A 354 36.90 -24.73 -43.92
CA LEU A 354 36.37 -25.82 -44.75
C LEU A 354 37.31 -27.01 -44.90
N LEU A 355 38.62 -26.85 -44.65
CA LEU A 355 39.58 -27.94 -44.66
C LEU A 355 39.50 -28.84 -43.42
N PHE A 356 38.90 -28.36 -42.33
CA PHE A 356 38.70 -29.16 -41.12
C PHE A 356 37.61 -30.21 -41.31
N SER A 357 37.88 -31.41 -40.85
CA SER A 357 36.88 -32.48 -40.70
C SER A 357 35.80 -32.13 -39.67
N ALA A 358 34.71 -32.89 -39.68
CA ALA A 358 33.66 -32.77 -38.66
C ALA A 358 34.19 -33.00 -37.23
N GLU A 359 35.18 -33.89 -37.07
CA GLU A 359 35.81 -34.17 -35.77
C GLU A 359 36.63 -32.96 -35.28
N GLU A 360 37.38 -32.32 -36.17
CA GLU A 360 38.14 -31.10 -35.86
C GLU A 360 37.21 -29.93 -35.51
N ILE A 361 36.15 -29.69 -36.30
CA ILE A 361 35.14 -28.68 -35.96
C ILE A 361 34.50 -28.98 -34.60
N GLY A 362 34.15 -30.24 -34.32
CA GLY A 362 33.62 -30.69 -33.03
C GLY A 362 34.62 -30.65 -31.86
N SER A 363 35.91 -30.49 -32.15
CA SER A 363 36.97 -30.38 -31.16
C SER A 363 37.24 -28.94 -30.71
N ILE A 364 36.83 -27.94 -31.49
CA ILE A 364 36.98 -26.52 -31.16
C ILE A 364 36.39 -26.25 -29.77
N SER A 365 37.19 -25.70 -28.86
CA SER A 365 36.71 -25.42 -27.51
C SER A 365 35.61 -24.34 -27.50
N THR A 366 34.71 -24.40 -26.53
CA THR A 366 33.65 -23.38 -26.37
C THR A 366 34.19 -21.97 -26.08
N LYS A 367 35.45 -21.85 -25.65
CA LYS A 367 36.12 -20.55 -25.49
C LYS A 367 36.62 -20.00 -26.83
N ALA A 368 37.01 -20.88 -27.75
CA ALA A 368 37.64 -20.51 -29.00
C ALA A 368 36.62 -20.34 -30.15
N ILE A 369 35.48 -21.04 -30.08
CA ILE A 369 34.47 -21.09 -31.15
C ILE A 369 33.93 -19.71 -31.59
N ALA A 370 33.92 -18.73 -30.68
CA ALA A 370 33.56 -17.34 -30.99
C ALA A 370 34.53 -16.63 -31.95
N GLY A 371 35.67 -17.26 -32.25
CA GLY A 371 36.66 -16.77 -33.21
C GLY A 371 36.33 -17.11 -34.66
N LEU A 372 35.42 -18.06 -34.92
CA LEU A 372 34.98 -18.35 -36.28
C LEU A 372 34.27 -17.14 -36.88
N SER A 373 34.63 -16.77 -38.10
CA SER A 373 33.95 -15.66 -38.80
C SER A 373 32.54 -16.07 -39.24
N ASP A 374 31.66 -15.08 -39.39
CA ASP A 374 30.31 -15.30 -39.92
C ASP A 374 30.34 -15.95 -41.32
N GLU A 375 31.32 -15.60 -42.15
CA GLU A 375 31.56 -16.23 -43.46
C GLU A 375 31.97 -17.71 -43.34
N ALA A 376 32.83 -18.05 -42.38
CA ALA A 376 33.19 -19.45 -42.14
C ALA A 376 31.98 -20.26 -41.68
N ILE A 377 31.13 -19.68 -40.82
CA ILE A 377 29.90 -20.34 -40.35
C ILE A 377 28.92 -20.56 -41.51
N SER A 378 28.69 -19.56 -42.37
CA SER A 378 27.75 -19.66 -43.49
C SER A 378 28.18 -20.68 -44.55
N GLN A 379 29.47 -21.03 -44.59
CA GLN A 379 30.03 -22.00 -45.54
C GLN A 379 30.14 -23.43 -45.00
N LEU A 380 30.01 -23.67 -43.68
CA LEU A 380 30.16 -25.01 -43.08
C LEU A 380 29.32 -26.07 -43.81
N SER A 381 29.95 -27.19 -44.17
CA SER A 381 29.26 -28.35 -44.76
C SER A 381 28.35 -29.04 -43.74
N ASP A 382 27.37 -29.80 -44.23
CA ASP A 382 26.46 -30.60 -43.38
C ASP A 382 27.21 -31.49 -42.38
N ALA A 383 28.32 -32.11 -42.80
CA ALA A 383 29.14 -32.95 -41.93
C ALA A 383 29.81 -32.14 -40.82
N GLN A 384 30.36 -30.97 -41.14
CA GLN A 384 31.00 -30.08 -40.17
C GLN A 384 29.98 -29.49 -39.20
N LEU A 385 28.83 -29.05 -39.70
CA LEU A 385 27.73 -28.57 -38.88
C LEU A 385 27.21 -29.67 -37.95
N GLY A 386 27.05 -30.90 -38.44
CA GLY A 386 26.72 -32.07 -37.63
C GLY A 386 27.80 -32.47 -36.61
N GLY A 387 29.06 -32.08 -36.85
CA GLY A 387 30.18 -32.26 -35.93
C GLY A 387 30.16 -31.33 -34.71
N LEU A 388 29.46 -30.19 -34.80
CA LEU A 388 29.35 -29.25 -33.68
C LEU A 388 28.59 -29.88 -32.50
N LYS A 389 29.11 -29.71 -31.30
CA LYS A 389 28.45 -30.12 -30.06
C LYS A 389 27.43 -29.07 -29.63
N ALA A 390 26.40 -29.52 -28.90
CA ALA A 390 25.43 -28.67 -28.22
C ALA A 390 26.08 -27.51 -27.45
N THR A 391 27.16 -27.78 -26.71
CA THR A 391 27.89 -26.76 -25.94
C THR A 391 28.61 -25.73 -26.82
N GLN A 392 29.01 -26.10 -28.04
CA GLN A 392 29.61 -25.17 -29.00
C GLN A 392 28.54 -24.26 -29.61
N ILE A 393 27.38 -24.79 -29.98
CA ILE A 393 26.23 -24.00 -30.46
C ILE A 393 25.78 -22.99 -29.40
N ALA A 394 25.67 -23.40 -28.14
CA ALA A 394 25.35 -22.48 -27.04
C ALA A 394 26.39 -21.37 -26.83
N ALA A 395 27.64 -21.59 -27.25
CA ALA A 395 28.76 -20.66 -27.12
C ALA A 395 28.97 -19.77 -28.36
N PHE A 396 28.27 -20.03 -29.47
CA PHE A 396 28.27 -19.11 -30.61
C PHE A 396 27.74 -17.74 -30.18
N THR A 397 28.30 -16.69 -30.76
CA THR A 397 27.72 -15.36 -30.64
C THR A 397 26.41 -15.28 -31.41
N THR A 398 25.59 -14.26 -31.12
CA THR A 398 24.35 -14.03 -31.88
C THR A 398 24.60 -13.71 -33.35
N GLY A 399 25.74 -13.07 -33.68
CA GLY A 399 26.16 -12.85 -35.07
C GLY A 399 26.45 -14.16 -35.80
N GLN A 400 27.22 -15.04 -35.17
CA GLN A 400 27.53 -16.37 -35.72
C GLN A 400 26.28 -17.23 -35.91
N ILE A 401 25.32 -17.19 -34.98
CA ILE A 401 24.05 -17.90 -35.15
C ILE A 401 23.24 -17.32 -36.32
N GLN A 402 23.20 -15.99 -36.44
CA GLN A 402 22.52 -15.32 -37.55
C GLN A 402 23.19 -15.60 -38.90
N ALA A 403 24.50 -15.86 -38.93
CA ALA A 403 25.25 -16.17 -40.14
C ALA A 403 24.94 -17.54 -40.75
N LEU A 404 24.37 -18.48 -39.98
CA LEU A 404 23.90 -19.76 -40.51
C LEU A 404 22.88 -19.52 -41.61
N THR A 405 22.96 -20.22 -42.73
CA THR A 405 21.89 -20.17 -43.73
C THR A 405 20.65 -20.90 -43.22
N ALA A 406 19.47 -20.62 -43.79
CA ALA A 406 18.24 -21.31 -43.42
C ALA A 406 18.37 -22.84 -43.60
N ASP A 407 19.00 -23.29 -44.69
CA ASP A 407 19.28 -24.72 -44.92
C ASP A 407 20.17 -25.30 -43.83
N GLN A 408 21.26 -24.62 -43.43
CA GLN A 408 22.11 -25.05 -42.32
C GLN A 408 21.32 -25.13 -41.00
N VAL A 409 20.45 -24.16 -40.70
CA VAL A 409 19.60 -24.22 -39.50
C VAL A 409 18.71 -25.47 -39.51
N GLY A 410 18.16 -25.85 -40.68
CA GLY A 410 17.39 -27.09 -40.87
C GLY A 410 18.21 -28.38 -40.74
N LYS A 411 19.54 -28.32 -40.85
CA LYS A 411 20.45 -29.46 -40.61
C LYS A 411 20.91 -29.61 -39.16
N LEU A 412 20.58 -28.66 -38.27
CA LEU A 412 20.93 -28.78 -36.85
C LEU A 412 20.19 -29.96 -36.21
N GLY A 413 20.94 -30.82 -35.50
CA GLY A 413 20.37 -31.93 -34.74
C GLY A 413 19.63 -31.48 -33.48
N ASP A 414 18.77 -32.34 -32.94
CA ASP A 414 17.94 -32.06 -31.75
C ASP A 414 18.74 -31.48 -30.56
N ALA A 415 19.91 -32.06 -30.27
CA ALA A 415 20.75 -31.61 -29.16
C ALA A 415 21.36 -30.21 -29.38
N GLN A 416 21.62 -29.86 -30.64
CA GLN A 416 22.13 -28.54 -31.04
C GLN A 416 21.02 -27.49 -30.93
N VAL A 417 19.83 -27.80 -31.47
CA VAL A 417 18.65 -26.93 -31.38
C VAL A 417 18.25 -26.71 -29.91
N ALA A 418 18.25 -27.75 -29.09
CA ALA A 418 17.93 -27.64 -27.66
C ALA A 418 18.93 -26.77 -26.87
N ALA A 419 20.18 -26.65 -27.35
CA ALA A 419 21.24 -25.90 -26.70
C ALA A 419 21.27 -24.41 -27.08
N LEU A 420 20.49 -23.99 -28.09
CA LEU A 420 20.32 -22.59 -28.41
C LEU A 420 19.82 -21.81 -27.17
N THR A 421 20.33 -20.59 -27.01
CA THR A 421 19.90 -19.68 -25.96
C THR A 421 18.78 -18.76 -26.46
N ALA A 422 18.05 -18.14 -25.53
CA ALA A 422 17.01 -17.15 -25.86
C ALA A 422 17.53 -16.03 -26.78
N ALA A 423 18.74 -15.50 -26.48
CA ALA A 423 19.34 -14.41 -27.24
C ALA A 423 19.70 -14.84 -28.67
N GLN A 424 20.16 -16.07 -28.86
CA GLN A 424 20.49 -16.63 -30.17
C GLN A 424 19.24 -16.88 -31.02
N VAL A 425 18.18 -17.44 -30.42
CA VAL A 425 16.90 -17.64 -31.13
C VAL A 425 16.28 -16.31 -31.56
N ALA A 426 16.37 -15.28 -30.73
CA ALA A 426 15.84 -13.95 -31.04
C ALA A 426 16.48 -13.30 -32.28
N THR A 427 17.69 -13.71 -32.68
CA THR A 427 18.41 -13.14 -33.83
C THR A 427 18.19 -13.86 -35.15
N PHE A 428 17.52 -15.01 -35.15
CA PHE A 428 17.16 -15.69 -36.40
C PHE A 428 16.21 -14.84 -37.26
N SER A 429 16.37 -14.92 -38.58
CA SER A 429 15.38 -14.44 -39.53
C SER A 429 14.14 -15.34 -39.50
N ASN A 430 13.06 -14.86 -40.11
CA ASN A 430 11.86 -15.67 -40.25
C ASN A 430 12.10 -16.91 -41.12
N GLU A 431 12.94 -16.83 -42.17
CA GLU A 431 13.32 -18.00 -42.96
C GLU A 431 14.12 -19.01 -42.14
N GLN A 432 15.04 -18.56 -41.29
CA GLN A 432 15.81 -19.45 -40.41
C GLN A 432 14.92 -20.15 -39.38
N VAL A 433 13.96 -19.43 -38.78
CA VAL A 433 13.00 -20.03 -37.84
C VAL A 433 12.07 -21.03 -38.55
N ALA A 434 11.72 -20.80 -39.82
CA ALA A 434 10.90 -21.73 -40.61
C ALA A 434 11.61 -23.09 -40.85
N GLU A 435 12.94 -23.11 -40.97
CA GLU A 435 13.70 -24.36 -41.09
C GLU A 435 14.09 -24.96 -39.71
N LEU A 436 13.95 -24.20 -38.63
CA LEU A 436 14.30 -24.64 -37.29
C LEU A 436 13.30 -25.68 -36.76
N ALA A 437 13.81 -26.77 -36.18
CA ALA A 437 13.00 -27.75 -35.46
C ALA A 437 12.46 -27.18 -34.14
N VAL A 438 11.48 -26.26 -34.19
CA VAL A 438 11.01 -25.48 -33.04
C VAL A 438 10.47 -26.32 -31.87
N SER A 439 9.99 -27.54 -32.13
CA SER A 439 9.59 -28.51 -31.09
C SER A 439 10.75 -29.02 -30.23
N LYS A 440 12.00 -28.83 -30.68
CA LYS A 440 13.24 -29.22 -29.98
C LYS A 440 13.87 -28.09 -29.17
N LEU A 441 13.38 -26.85 -29.33
CA LEU A 441 13.86 -25.74 -28.52
C LEU A 441 13.63 -25.99 -27.02
N SER A 442 14.60 -25.62 -26.19
CA SER A 442 14.34 -25.56 -24.75
C SER A 442 13.32 -24.45 -24.43
N THR A 443 12.62 -24.55 -23.31
CA THR A 443 11.71 -23.48 -22.87
C THR A 443 12.44 -22.14 -22.70
N GLN A 444 13.71 -22.15 -22.30
CA GLN A 444 14.52 -20.92 -22.25
C GLN A 444 14.74 -20.33 -23.65
N ALA A 445 15.04 -21.18 -24.64
CA ALA A 445 15.24 -20.75 -26.02
C ALA A 445 13.93 -20.24 -26.66
N THR A 446 12.82 -20.94 -26.43
CA THR A 446 11.47 -20.54 -26.92
C THR A 446 11.06 -19.16 -26.41
N ALA A 447 11.39 -18.82 -25.16
CA ALA A 447 11.12 -17.49 -24.61
C ALA A 447 11.86 -16.35 -25.36
N GLY A 448 12.89 -16.68 -26.15
CA GLY A 448 13.61 -15.75 -27.01
C GLY A 448 12.95 -15.48 -28.37
N LEU A 449 11.97 -16.28 -28.79
CA LEU A 449 11.27 -16.05 -30.06
C LEU A 449 10.59 -14.68 -30.08
N THR A 450 10.70 -13.92 -31.16
CA THR A 450 9.99 -12.65 -31.31
C THR A 450 8.55 -12.89 -31.77
N ALA A 451 7.68 -11.90 -31.59
CA ALA A 451 6.31 -11.97 -32.11
C ALA A 451 6.27 -12.16 -33.63
N GLY A 452 7.21 -11.53 -34.37
CA GLY A 452 7.33 -11.68 -35.81
C GLY A 452 7.76 -13.09 -36.23
N GLN A 453 8.70 -13.70 -35.50
CA GLN A 453 9.12 -15.08 -35.74
C GLN A 453 7.99 -16.08 -35.47
N ILE A 454 7.24 -15.90 -34.37
CA ILE A 454 6.07 -16.74 -34.08
C ILE A 454 5.00 -16.62 -35.15
N GLY A 455 4.76 -15.40 -35.66
CA GLY A 455 3.80 -15.17 -36.75
C GLY A 455 4.24 -15.72 -38.10
N ALA A 456 5.53 -15.98 -38.28
CA ALA A 456 6.09 -16.60 -39.48
C ALA A 456 6.06 -18.14 -39.44
N LEU A 457 5.80 -18.75 -38.27
CA LEU A 457 5.69 -20.21 -38.15
C LEU A 457 4.51 -20.75 -38.96
N GLU A 458 4.73 -21.87 -39.63
CA GLU A 458 3.64 -22.63 -40.24
C GLU A 458 2.74 -23.24 -39.16
N THR A 459 1.48 -23.53 -39.51
CA THR A 459 0.51 -24.10 -38.57
C THR A 459 0.94 -25.45 -38.01
N THR A 460 1.64 -26.26 -38.81
CA THR A 460 2.25 -27.53 -38.41
C THR A 460 3.35 -27.34 -37.36
N GLN A 461 4.15 -26.27 -37.50
CA GLN A 461 5.21 -25.92 -36.55
C GLN A 461 4.62 -25.41 -35.24
N VAL A 462 3.62 -24.53 -35.30
CA VAL A 462 2.89 -24.06 -34.11
C VAL A 462 2.24 -25.25 -33.38
N ALA A 463 1.60 -26.17 -34.09
CA ALA A 463 1.01 -27.38 -33.51
C ALA A 463 2.07 -28.30 -32.87
N SER A 464 3.30 -28.32 -33.40
CA SER A 464 4.41 -29.15 -32.89
C SER A 464 5.03 -28.63 -31.58
N LEU A 465 4.78 -27.37 -31.20
CA LEU A 465 5.29 -26.81 -29.95
C LEU A 465 4.71 -27.57 -28.75
N THR A 466 5.50 -27.82 -27.72
CA THR A 466 5.00 -28.44 -26.50
C THR A 466 4.22 -27.43 -25.65
N ALA A 467 3.33 -27.93 -24.78
CA ALA A 467 2.64 -27.09 -23.79
C ALA A 467 3.64 -26.26 -22.93
N ALA A 468 4.79 -26.84 -22.57
CA ALA A 468 5.83 -26.13 -21.81
C ALA A 468 6.46 -24.97 -22.60
N GLN A 469 6.65 -25.14 -23.91
CA GLN A 469 7.15 -24.10 -24.81
C GLN A 469 6.12 -22.97 -25.01
N ILE A 470 4.84 -23.31 -25.14
CA ILE A 470 3.76 -22.30 -25.20
C ILE A 470 3.64 -21.54 -23.87
N GLY A 471 3.81 -22.23 -22.74
CA GLY A 471 3.65 -21.63 -21.41
C GLY A 471 4.69 -20.59 -21.02
N VAL A 472 5.84 -20.54 -21.70
CA VAL A 472 6.86 -19.50 -21.49
C VAL A 472 6.68 -18.27 -22.38
N LEU A 473 5.72 -18.30 -23.32
CA LEU A 473 5.44 -17.15 -24.17
C LEU A 473 4.80 -16.01 -23.37
N ASN A 474 5.14 -14.78 -23.73
CA ASN A 474 4.53 -13.55 -23.22
C ASN A 474 3.37 -13.07 -24.11
N ALA A 475 2.66 -12.02 -23.68
CA ALA A 475 1.51 -11.49 -24.41
C ALA A 475 1.84 -11.03 -25.84
N SER A 476 2.99 -10.39 -26.06
CA SER A 476 3.38 -9.97 -27.41
C SER A 476 3.68 -11.15 -28.32
N GLN A 477 4.31 -12.19 -27.78
CA GLN A 477 4.63 -13.43 -28.50
C GLN A 477 3.37 -14.21 -28.86
N VAL A 478 2.44 -14.38 -27.91
CA VAL A 478 1.12 -14.98 -28.17
C VAL A 478 0.32 -14.14 -29.17
N GLY A 479 0.39 -12.81 -29.10
CA GLY A 479 -0.22 -11.93 -30.10
C GLY A 479 0.46 -11.93 -31.47
N GLY A 480 1.66 -12.52 -31.58
CA GLY A 480 2.30 -12.81 -32.85
C GLY A 480 1.69 -14.01 -33.58
N LEU A 481 0.94 -14.88 -32.90
CA LEU A 481 0.26 -16.01 -33.54
C LEU A 481 -0.74 -15.51 -34.59
N THR A 482 -0.66 -16.08 -35.79
CA THR A 482 -1.72 -15.91 -36.78
C THR A 482 -3.00 -16.57 -36.28
N VAL A 483 -4.15 -16.19 -36.84
CA VAL A 483 -5.45 -16.82 -36.50
C VAL A 483 -5.40 -18.33 -36.73
N ALA A 484 -4.85 -18.76 -37.86
CA ALA A 484 -4.65 -20.17 -38.17
C ALA A 484 -3.66 -20.86 -37.21
N GLY A 485 -2.61 -20.16 -36.77
CA GLY A 485 -1.64 -20.65 -35.78
C GLY A 485 -2.28 -20.84 -34.41
N ALA A 486 -3.05 -19.86 -33.92
CA ALA A 486 -3.81 -20.00 -32.68
C ALA A 486 -4.83 -21.17 -32.76
N GLY A 487 -5.53 -21.31 -33.89
CA GLY A 487 -6.42 -22.44 -34.16
C GLY A 487 -5.72 -23.81 -34.23
N ALA A 488 -4.43 -23.84 -34.55
CA ALA A 488 -3.63 -25.08 -34.61
C ALA A 488 -3.16 -25.59 -33.22
N LEU A 489 -3.29 -24.78 -32.17
CA LEU A 489 -2.93 -25.19 -30.81
C LEU A 489 -3.92 -26.23 -30.26
N SER A 490 -3.43 -27.28 -29.61
CA SER A 490 -4.26 -28.20 -28.82
C SER A 490 -4.83 -27.55 -27.57
N ALA A 491 -5.81 -28.21 -26.94
CA ALA A 491 -6.38 -27.80 -25.66
C ALA A 491 -5.32 -27.66 -24.55
N ASP A 492 -4.35 -28.58 -24.50
CA ASP A 492 -3.26 -28.56 -23.52
C ASP A 492 -2.32 -27.36 -23.76
N GLN A 493 -2.03 -27.03 -25.03
CA GLN A 493 -1.23 -25.85 -25.38
C GLN A 493 -1.96 -24.55 -25.02
N ILE A 494 -3.25 -24.43 -25.35
CA ILE A 494 -4.07 -23.27 -24.95
C ILE A 494 -4.11 -23.14 -23.43
N GLY A 495 -4.35 -24.24 -22.70
CA GLY A 495 -4.34 -24.27 -21.24
C GLY A 495 -2.97 -24.01 -20.60
N ALA A 496 -1.89 -24.08 -21.38
CA ALA A 496 -0.53 -23.75 -20.93
C ALA A 496 -0.19 -22.26 -21.08
N ILE A 497 -0.86 -21.52 -21.96
CA ILE A 497 -0.67 -20.07 -22.09
C ILE A 497 -0.92 -19.41 -20.73
N SER A 498 0.04 -18.64 -20.23
CA SER A 498 -0.14 -17.98 -18.93
C SER A 498 -1.32 -16.99 -18.94
N ALA A 499 -1.92 -16.72 -17.78
CA ALA A 499 -2.99 -15.72 -17.67
C ALA A 499 -2.55 -14.32 -18.14
N THR A 500 -1.26 -13.99 -18.00
CA THR A 500 -0.71 -12.74 -18.55
C THR A 500 -0.50 -12.76 -20.05
N ALA A 501 -0.24 -13.93 -20.65
CA ALA A 501 0.05 -14.03 -22.07
C ALA A 501 -1.21 -14.21 -22.92
N ILE A 502 -2.28 -14.80 -22.38
CA ILE A 502 -3.55 -15.04 -23.10
C ILE A 502 -4.21 -13.74 -23.57
N THR A 503 -3.94 -12.61 -22.89
CA THR A 503 -4.39 -11.28 -23.30
C THR A 503 -3.78 -10.82 -24.63
N GLY A 504 -2.73 -11.49 -25.08
CA GLY A 504 -2.10 -11.29 -26.39
C GLY A 504 -2.91 -11.83 -27.55
N LEU A 505 -3.77 -12.84 -27.34
CA LEU A 505 -4.57 -13.41 -28.43
C LEU A 505 -5.43 -12.32 -29.09
N SER A 506 -5.38 -12.23 -30.42
CA SER A 506 -6.27 -11.33 -31.14
C SER A 506 -7.72 -11.76 -30.96
N THR A 507 -8.66 -10.82 -31.06
CA THR A 507 -10.10 -11.13 -31.04
C THR A 507 -10.50 -12.10 -32.15
N ALA A 508 -9.89 -11.98 -33.33
CA ALA A 508 -10.09 -12.93 -34.44
C ALA A 508 -9.58 -14.35 -34.09
N ALA A 509 -8.45 -14.47 -33.39
CA ALA A 509 -7.97 -15.76 -32.93
C ALA A 509 -8.88 -16.38 -31.86
N VAL A 510 -9.43 -15.56 -30.95
CA VAL A 510 -10.38 -16.03 -29.93
C VAL A 510 -11.68 -16.53 -30.57
N ALA A 511 -12.19 -15.83 -31.58
CA ALA A 511 -13.39 -16.22 -32.32
C ALA A 511 -13.26 -17.56 -33.07
N GLU A 512 -12.04 -18.00 -33.38
CA GLU A 512 -11.75 -19.26 -34.09
C GLU A 512 -11.34 -20.41 -33.14
N LEU A 513 -11.38 -20.21 -31.82
CA LEU A 513 -11.10 -21.28 -30.88
C LEU A 513 -12.16 -22.39 -30.96
N THR A 514 -11.72 -23.63 -31.08
CA THR A 514 -12.58 -24.81 -31.03
C THR A 514 -13.11 -25.08 -29.63
N ASP A 515 -14.20 -25.83 -29.51
CA ASP A 515 -14.78 -26.26 -28.23
C ASP A 515 -13.75 -26.92 -27.30
N GLY A 516 -12.86 -27.74 -27.86
CA GLY A 516 -11.79 -28.40 -27.09
C GLY A 516 -10.76 -27.39 -26.55
N GLN A 517 -10.39 -26.39 -27.35
CA GLN A 517 -9.47 -25.34 -26.93
C GLN A 517 -10.10 -24.42 -25.88
N LEU A 518 -11.37 -24.06 -26.07
CA LEU A 518 -12.14 -23.32 -25.08
C LEU A 518 -12.19 -24.10 -23.78
N GLY A 519 -12.55 -25.39 -23.79
CA GLY A 519 -12.54 -26.27 -22.62
C GLY A 519 -11.16 -26.43 -21.94
N GLY A 520 -10.07 -26.19 -22.67
CA GLY A 520 -8.70 -26.17 -22.14
C GLY A 520 -8.35 -24.92 -21.33
N LEU A 521 -9.12 -23.82 -21.46
CA LEU A 521 -8.88 -22.58 -20.71
C LEU A 521 -9.17 -22.77 -19.22
N LYS A 522 -8.20 -22.39 -18.39
CA LYS A 522 -8.28 -22.36 -16.93
C LYS A 522 -8.97 -21.09 -16.46
N ALA A 523 -9.53 -21.14 -15.25
CA ALA A 523 -10.21 -19.99 -14.62
C ALA A 523 -9.37 -18.70 -14.64
N ALA A 524 -8.08 -18.77 -14.29
CA ALA A 524 -7.20 -17.60 -14.31
C ALA A 524 -7.04 -17.00 -15.72
N GLN A 525 -7.03 -17.83 -16.77
CA GLN A 525 -6.95 -17.36 -18.15
C GLN A 525 -8.25 -16.69 -18.57
N ILE A 526 -9.41 -17.29 -18.25
CA ILE A 526 -10.72 -16.68 -18.52
C ILE A 526 -10.82 -15.32 -17.85
N SER A 527 -10.49 -15.21 -16.57
CA SER A 527 -10.55 -13.93 -15.84
C SER A 527 -9.58 -12.86 -16.36
N ALA A 528 -8.53 -13.26 -17.08
CA ALA A 528 -7.53 -12.36 -17.63
C ALA A 528 -7.87 -11.85 -19.03
N LEU A 529 -8.68 -12.59 -19.82
CA LEU A 529 -9.11 -12.15 -21.14
C LEU A 529 -9.72 -10.74 -21.08
N SER A 530 -9.37 -9.89 -22.04
CA SER A 530 -9.98 -8.57 -22.14
C SER A 530 -11.47 -8.68 -22.49
N THR A 531 -12.23 -7.63 -22.20
CA THR A 531 -13.66 -7.55 -22.58
C THR A 531 -13.86 -7.69 -24.09
N GLY A 532 -12.94 -7.17 -24.91
CA GLY A 532 -12.97 -7.34 -26.37
C GLY A 532 -12.72 -8.79 -26.81
N GLN A 533 -11.83 -9.52 -26.13
CA GLN A 533 -11.60 -10.94 -26.40
C GLN A 533 -12.80 -11.79 -25.99
N ILE A 534 -13.40 -11.52 -24.83
CA ILE A 534 -14.63 -12.20 -24.37
C ILE A 534 -15.79 -11.94 -25.34
N GLN A 535 -15.99 -10.69 -25.76
CA GLN A 535 -17.02 -10.33 -26.73
C GLN A 535 -16.79 -10.98 -28.11
N ALA A 536 -15.54 -11.32 -28.46
CA ALA A 536 -15.23 -11.96 -29.73
C ALA A 536 -15.63 -13.43 -29.82
N LEU A 537 -15.94 -14.08 -28.68
CA LEU A 537 -16.51 -15.43 -28.69
C LEU A 537 -17.85 -15.42 -29.45
N THR A 538 -18.18 -16.46 -30.19
CA THR A 538 -19.53 -16.61 -30.76
C THR A 538 -20.52 -17.01 -29.66
N ALA A 539 -21.81 -16.80 -29.89
CA ALA A 539 -22.84 -17.27 -28.94
C ALA A 539 -22.73 -18.79 -28.70
N ASP A 540 -22.52 -19.57 -29.77
CA ASP A 540 -22.27 -21.01 -29.70
C ASP A 540 -21.06 -21.34 -28.80
N GLN A 541 -19.93 -20.62 -28.95
CA GLN A 541 -18.74 -20.82 -28.12
C GLN A 541 -18.99 -20.49 -26.65
N VAL A 542 -19.76 -19.44 -26.36
CA VAL A 542 -20.16 -19.09 -24.99
C VAL A 542 -21.00 -20.19 -24.37
N GLY A 543 -21.92 -20.79 -25.13
CA GLY A 543 -22.72 -21.95 -24.69
C GLY A 543 -21.92 -23.24 -24.47
N LYS A 544 -20.67 -23.31 -24.94
CA LYS A 544 -19.74 -24.43 -24.69
C LYS A 544 -18.81 -24.20 -23.50
N LEU A 545 -18.81 -23.01 -22.88
CA LEU A 545 -18.02 -22.76 -21.68
C LEU A 545 -18.50 -23.65 -20.53
N GLY A 546 -17.56 -24.34 -19.89
CA GLY A 546 -17.85 -25.18 -18.72
C GLY A 546 -18.09 -24.35 -17.45
N ASP A 547 -18.70 -24.96 -16.43
CA ASP A 547 -19.02 -24.31 -15.14
C ASP A 547 -17.84 -23.56 -14.51
N THR A 548 -16.63 -24.13 -14.57
CA THR A 548 -15.41 -23.50 -14.01
C THR A 548 -15.03 -22.22 -14.74
N GLN A 549 -15.29 -22.15 -16.04
CA GLN A 549 -14.94 -21.03 -16.90
C GLN A 549 -15.98 -19.91 -16.75
N VAL A 550 -17.27 -20.28 -16.76
CA VAL A 550 -18.36 -19.34 -16.48
C VAL A 550 -18.20 -18.73 -15.08
N ALA A 551 -17.87 -19.53 -14.07
CA ALA A 551 -17.62 -19.02 -12.71
C ALA A 551 -16.37 -18.10 -12.61
N ALA A 552 -15.43 -18.20 -13.55
CA ALA A 552 -14.22 -17.37 -13.58
C ALA A 552 -14.41 -16.02 -14.28
N LEU A 553 -15.54 -15.80 -14.95
CA LEU A 553 -15.86 -14.52 -15.58
C LEU A 553 -15.97 -13.41 -14.53
N THR A 554 -15.41 -12.25 -14.86
CA THR A 554 -15.54 -11.03 -14.07
C THR A 554 -16.80 -10.26 -14.46
N ALA A 555 -17.24 -9.33 -13.59
CA ALA A 555 -18.37 -8.45 -13.87
C ALA A 555 -18.20 -7.68 -15.20
N ALA A 556 -17.00 -7.15 -15.46
CA ALA A 556 -16.73 -6.40 -16.69
C ALA A 556 -16.82 -7.27 -17.95
N GLN A 557 -16.39 -8.53 -17.86
CA GLN A 557 -16.47 -9.48 -18.96
C GLN A 557 -17.92 -9.90 -19.23
N VAL A 558 -18.70 -10.19 -18.18
CA VAL A 558 -20.14 -10.50 -18.31
C VAL A 558 -20.90 -9.33 -18.93
N GLY A 559 -20.62 -8.09 -18.48
CA GLY A 559 -21.26 -6.89 -19.05
C GLY A 559 -20.84 -6.55 -20.49
N ALA A 560 -19.77 -7.16 -21.01
CA ALA A 560 -19.30 -6.96 -22.38
C ALA A 560 -19.93 -7.92 -23.40
N PHE A 561 -20.54 -9.02 -22.95
CA PHE A 561 -21.27 -9.93 -23.83
C PHE A 561 -22.45 -9.23 -24.52
N SER A 562 -22.77 -9.65 -25.74
CA SER A 562 -24.03 -9.33 -26.39
C SER A 562 -25.19 -10.05 -25.70
N ASN A 563 -26.40 -9.64 -26.04
CA ASN A 563 -27.62 -10.29 -25.54
C ASN A 563 -27.68 -11.76 -25.99
N GLU A 564 -27.30 -12.05 -27.24
CA GLU A 564 -27.25 -13.41 -27.79
C GLU A 564 -26.20 -14.28 -27.07
N GLN A 565 -25.04 -13.70 -26.74
CA GLN A 565 -24.01 -14.41 -25.97
C GLN A 565 -24.48 -14.73 -24.54
N VAL A 566 -25.17 -13.79 -23.87
CA VAL A 566 -25.72 -14.03 -22.52
C VAL A 566 -26.85 -15.06 -22.55
N ALA A 567 -27.66 -15.10 -23.61
CA ALA A 567 -28.69 -16.12 -23.78
C ALA A 567 -28.13 -17.55 -23.89
N GLU A 568 -26.92 -17.71 -24.44
CA GLU A 568 -26.23 -19.02 -24.46
C GLU A 568 -25.41 -19.29 -23.18
N LEU A 569 -25.16 -18.27 -22.35
CA LEU A 569 -24.35 -18.39 -21.13
C LEU A 569 -25.10 -19.16 -20.04
N ALA A 570 -24.41 -20.07 -19.35
CA ALA A 570 -24.94 -20.76 -18.18
C ALA A 570 -25.04 -19.82 -16.96
N VAL A 571 -25.96 -18.85 -16.98
CA VAL A 571 -26.04 -17.76 -15.98
C VAL A 571 -26.23 -18.23 -14.54
N SER A 572 -26.79 -19.42 -14.31
CA SER A 572 -26.86 -20.03 -12.98
C SER A 572 -25.50 -20.41 -12.39
N LYS A 573 -24.43 -20.49 -13.21
CA LYS A 573 -23.05 -20.78 -12.79
C LYS A 573 -22.22 -19.53 -12.55
N LEU A 574 -22.73 -18.36 -12.90
CA LEU A 574 -22.03 -17.10 -12.65
C LEU A 574 -21.93 -16.83 -11.15
N THR A 575 -20.80 -16.29 -10.72
CA THR A 575 -20.64 -15.85 -9.34
C THR A 575 -21.48 -14.60 -9.08
N THR A 576 -21.77 -14.33 -7.80
CA THR A 576 -22.46 -13.10 -7.40
C THR A 576 -21.72 -11.83 -7.81
N GLN A 577 -20.39 -11.88 -7.89
CA GLN A 577 -19.58 -10.76 -8.38
C GLN A 577 -19.77 -10.57 -9.89
N ALA A 578 -19.75 -11.65 -10.68
CA ALA A 578 -19.99 -11.59 -12.11
C ALA A 578 -21.42 -11.10 -12.43
N MET A 579 -22.40 -11.45 -11.58
CA MET A 579 -23.78 -11.00 -11.65
C MET A 579 -23.99 -9.50 -11.62
N ALA A 580 -23.18 -8.78 -10.86
CA ALA A 580 -23.23 -7.32 -10.83
C ALA A 580 -22.85 -6.67 -12.18
N GLY A 581 -22.24 -7.43 -13.09
CA GLY A 581 -21.85 -7.00 -14.43
C GLY A 581 -22.97 -7.03 -15.46
N LEU A 582 -24.05 -7.80 -15.26
CA LEU A 582 -25.14 -7.88 -16.23
C LEU A 582 -25.81 -6.51 -16.42
N THR A 583 -26.19 -6.21 -17.65
CA THR A 583 -27.02 -5.05 -17.98
C THR A 583 -28.51 -5.43 -17.96
N ALA A 584 -29.39 -4.43 -17.87
CA ALA A 584 -30.84 -4.64 -17.97
C ALA A 584 -31.23 -5.32 -19.29
N GLY A 585 -30.60 -4.93 -20.40
CA GLY A 585 -30.85 -5.53 -21.72
C GLY A 585 -30.43 -6.99 -21.81
N GLN A 586 -29.31 -7.35 -21.17
CA GLN A 586 -28.85 -8.75 -21.11
C GLN A 586 -29.77 -9.60 -20.23
N ILE A 587 -30.28 -9.07 -19.10
CA ILE A 587 -31.25 -9.78 -18.26
C ILE A 587 -32.56 -10.01 -19.02
N GLY A 588 -33.05 -9.01 -19.74
CA GLY A 588 -34.26 -9.14 -20.56
C GLY A 588 -34.10 -9.99 -21.82
N ALA A 589 -32.88 -10.39 -22.16
CA ALA A 589 -32.58 -11.33 -23.24
C ALA A 589 -32.47 -12.78 -22.75
N LEU A 590 -32.50 -13.02 -21.43
CA LEU A 590 -32.50 -14.37 -20.88
C LEU A 590 -33.82 -15.07 -21.22
N GLU A 591 -33.75 -16.37 -21.45
CA GLU A 591 -34.94 -17.19 -21.48
C GLU A 591 -35.51 -17.33 -20.06
N THR A 592 -36.83 -17.44 -19.93
CA THR A 592 -37.50 -17.60 -18.63
C THR A 592 -36.97 -18.79 -17.83
N ALA A 593 -36.59 -19.89 -18.49
CA ALA A 593 -35.96 -21.03 -17.82
C ALA A 593 -34.62 -20.69 -17.18
N GLN A 594 -33.83 -19.80 -17.80
CA GLN A 594 -32.56 -19.32 -17.27
C GLN A 594 -32.78 -18.39 -16.08
N VAL A 595 -33.76 -17.48 -16.16
CA VAL A 595 -34.14 -16.60 -15.04
C VAL A 595 -34.56 -17.41 -13.81
N VAL A 596 -35.40 -18.43 -14.00
CA VAL A 596 -35.85 -19.32 -12.90
C VAL A 596 -34.72 -20.19 -12.36
N SER A 597 -33.68 -20.47 -13.15
CA SER A 597 -32.50 -21.21 -12.68
C SER A 597 -31.56 -20.39 -11.78
N LEU A 598 -31.73 -19.07 -11.70
CA LEU A 598 -30.93 -18.21 -10.83
C LEU A 598 -31.20 -18.50 -9.36
N SER A 599 -30.13 -18.66 -8.58
CA SER A 599 -30.26 -18.79 -7.12
C SER A 599 -30.74 -17.49 -6.48
N THR A 600 -31.33 -17.59 -5.28
CA THR A 600 -31.70 -16.43 -4.46
C THR A 600 -30.50 -15.52 -4.16
N THR A 601 -29.28 -16.07 -4.07
CA THR A 601 -28.08 -15.26 -3.84
C THR A 601 -27.68 -14.46 -5.08
N GLN A 602 -27.84 -15.02 -6.28
CA GLN A 602 -27.61 -14.30 -7.54
C GLN A 602 -28.65 -13.20 -7.77
N ILE A 603 -29.93 -13.46 -7.48
CA ILE A 603 -30.98 -12.43 -7.58
C ILE A 603 -30.76 -11.32 -6.54
N GLY A 604 -30.31 -11.66 -5.34
CA GLY A 604 -30.12 -10.69 -4.26
C GLY A 604 -29.01 -9.65 -4.50
N VAL A 605 -28.07 -9.92 -5.43
CA VAL A 605 -27.04 -8.94 -5.81
C VAL A 605 -27.43 -8.03 -6.96
N LEU A 606 -28.59 -8.26 -7.59
CA LEU A 606 -29.07 -7.40 -8.66
C LEU A 606 -29.50 -6.03 -8.10
N ASN A 607 -29.24 -4.98 -8.88
CA ASN A 607 -29.68 -3.61 -8.59
C ASN A 607 -31.01 -3.28 -9.30
N ALA A 608 -31.59 -2.11 -9.01
CA ALA A 608 -32.88 -1.70 -9.57
C ALA A 608 -32.89 -1.64 -11.11
N THR A 609 -31.80 -1.17 -11.74
CA THR A 609 -31.69 -1.13 -13.20
C THR A 609 -31.66 -2.54 -13.79
N GLN A 610 -30.91 -3.45 -13.17
CA GLN A 610 -30.86 -4.85 -13.59
C GLN A 610 -32.21 -5.56 -13.44
N VAL A 611 -32.88 -5.39 -12.30
CA VAL A 611 -34.22 -5.94 -12.07
C VAL A 611 -35.26 -5.40 -13.05
N SER A 612 -35.12 -4.15 -13.52
CA SER A 612 -35.99 -3.60 -14.57
C SER A 612 -35.82 -4.26 -15.94
N GLY A 613 -34.78 -5.07 -16.11
CA GLY A 613 -34.57 -5.90 -17.28
C GLY A 613 -35.48 -7.12 -17.33
N PHE A 614 -36.03 -7.60 -16.22
CA PHE A 614 -36.90 -8.79 -16.24
C PHE A 614 -38.19 -8.52 -17.02
N ALA A 615 -38.55 -9.46 -17.91
CA ALA A 615 -39.87 -9.45 -18.53
C ALA A 615 -40.96 -9.79 -17.49
N VAL A 616 -42.21 -9.47 -17.81
CA VAL A 616 -43.34 -9.75 -16.90
C VAL A 616 -43.48 -11.26 -16.68
N GLU A 617 -43.31 -12.04 -17.75
CA GLU A 617 -43.35 -13.50 -17.75
C GLU A 617 -42.23 -14.10 -16.88
N ASP A 618 -41.06 -13.48 -16.87
CA ASP A 618 -39.94 -13.91 -16.02
C ASP A 618 -40.24 -13.67 -14.55
N VAL A 619 -40.75 -12.49 -14.20
CA VAL A 619 -41.15 -12.17 -12.83
C VAL A 619 -42.26 -13.13 -12.37
N GLN A 620 -43.24 -13.46 -13.23
CA GLN A 620 -44.28 -14.45 -12.91
C GLN A 620 -43.72 -15.86 -12.68
N ALA A 621 -42.68 -16.24 -13.42
CA ALA A 621 -42.07 -17.57 -13.30
C ALA A 621 -41.15 -17.73 -12.07
N LEU A 622 -40.67 -16.63 -11.48
CA LEU A 622 -39.85 -16.65 -10.27
C LEU A 622 -40.62 -17.26 -9.08
N THR A 623 -39.93 -18.04 -8.26
CA THR A 623 -40.49 -18.54 -7.00
C THR A 623 -40.65 -17.42 -5.96
N ALA A 624 -41.47 -17.67 -4.93
CA ALA A 624 -41.63 -16.75 -3.80
C ALA A 624 -40.29 -16.42 -3.11
N ASP A 625 -39.40 -17.41 -2.96
CA ASP A 625 -38.08 -17.22 -2.38
C ASP A 625 -37.18 -16.35 -3.26
N GLN A 626 -37.27 -16.47 -4.58
CA GLN A 626 -36.53 -15.64 -5.54
C GLN A 626 -37.03 -14.19 -5.55
N ILE A 627 -38.35 -13.97 -5.54
CA ILE A 627 -38.93 -12.62 -5.39
C ILE A 627 -38.54 -12.00 -4.05
N GLY A 628 -38.60 -12.78 -2.96
CA GLY A 628 -38.17 -12.36 -1.62
C GLY A 628 -36.65 -12.15 -1.48
N ALA A 629 -35.86 -12.61 -2.47
CA ALA A 629 -34.42 -12.40 -2.51
C ALA A 629 -34.03 -11.06 -3.15
N ILE A 630 -34.88 -10.46 -4.00
CA ILE A 630 -34.64 -9.14 -4.58
C ILE A 630 -34.43 -8.13 -3.45
N SER A 631 -33.30 -7.41 -3.45
CA SER A 631 -33.05 -6.44 -2.37
C SER A 631 -34.12 -5.34 -2.33
N ALA A 632 -34.40 -4.78 -1.16
CA ALA A 632 -35.38 -3.69 -1.02
C ALA A 632 -35.09 -2.50 -1.95
N THR A 633 -33.81 -2.18 -2.19
CA THR A 633 -33.43 -1.14 -3.15
C THR A 633 -33.73 -1.54 -4.59
N ALA A 634 -33.53 -2.82 -4.93
CA ALA A 634 -33.71 -3.32 -6.29
C ALA A 634 -35.18 -3.59 -6.66
N THR A 635 -36.08 -3.77 -5.67
CA THR A 635 -37.50 -3.95 -5.95
C THR A 635 -38.13 -2.76 -6.64
N THR A 636 -37.57 -1.55 -6.52
CA THR A 636 -37.98 -0.36 -7.31
C THR A 636 -37.80 -0.55 -8.82
N GLY A 637 -36.99 -1.52 -9.24
CA GLY A 637 -36.78 -1.90 -10.62
C GLY A 637 -37.93 -2.69 -11.25
N LEU A 638 -38.76 -3.37 -10.44
CA LEU A 638 -39.88 -4.14 -10.98
C LEU A 638 -40.86 -3.22 -11.73
N SER A 639 -41.23 -3.59 -12.95
CA SER A 639 -42.22 -2.80 -13.69
C SER A 639 -43.59 -2.86 -13.00
N SER A 640 -44.42 -1.82 -13.17
CA SER A 640 -45.80 -1.83 -12.64
C SER A 640 -46.62 -2.98 -13.21
N ALA A 641 -46.39 -3.37 -14.46
CA ALA A 641 -47.01 -4.54 -15.08
C ALA A 641 -46.58 -5.85 -14.38
N ALA A 642 -45.30 -6.00 -14.05
CA ALA A 642 -44.81 -7.16 -13.32
C ALA A 642 -45.37 -7.22 -11.88
N VAL A 643 -45.50 -6.07 -11.21
CA VAL A 643 -46.11 -5.98 -9.87
C VAL A 643 -47.58 -6.38 -9.90
N ALA A 644 -48.34 -5.90 -10.89
CA ALA A 644 -49.76 -6.22 -11.06
C ALA A 644 -50.04 -7.72 -11.32
N GLU A 645 -49.04 -8.45 -11.81
CA GLU A 645 -49.13 -9.88 -12.15
C GLU A 645 -48.45 -10.80 -11.12
N LEU A 646 -47.97 -10.28 -9.98
CA LEU A 646 -47.44 -11.11 -8.90
C LEU A 646 -48.51 -12.06 -8.36
N SER A 647 -48.19 -13.34 -8.29
CA SER A 647 -49.04 -14.36 -7.66
C SER A 647 -49.11 -14.20 -6.15
N ASP A 648 -50.15 -14.77 -5.51
CA ASP A 648 -50.32 -14.78 -4.06
C ASP A 648 -49.07 -15.30 -3.32
N ALA A 649 -48.41 -16.33 -3.84
CA ALA A 649 -47.20 -16.88 -3.25
C ALA A 649 -46.02 -15.90 -3.32
N GLN A 650 -45.86 -15.21 -4.46
CA GLN A 650 -44.79 -14.22 -4.65
C GLN A 650 -45.02 -12.97 -3.82
N LEU A 651 -46.27 -12.49 -3.75
CA LEU A 651 -46.66 -11.42 -2.83
C LEU A 651 -46.38 -11.81 -1.39
N GLY A 652 -46.74 -13.03 -0.95
CA GLY A 652 -46.40 -13.54 0.38
C GLY A 652 -44.89 -13.69 0.62
N GLY A 653 -44.09 -13.89 -0.43
CA GLY A 653 -42.63 -13.95 -0.38
C GLY A 653 -41.94 -12.58 -0.22
N LEU A 654 -42.61 -11.48 -0.55
CA LEU A 654 -42.05 -10.13 -0.37
C LEU A 654 -41.85 -9.81 1.12
N LYS A 655 -40.67 -9.33 1.48
CA LYS A 655 -40.35 -8.87 2.83
C LYS A 655 -40.93 -7.48 3.08
N PRO A 656 -41.24 -7.13 4.35
CA PRO A 656 -41.71 -5.80 4.73
C PRO A 656 -40.85 -4.66 4.15
N ALA A 657 -39.52 -4.78 4.19
CA ALA A 657 -38.62 -3.78 3.63
C ALA A 657 -38.74 -3.60 2.11
N GLN A 658 -39.09 -4.66 1.37
CA GLN A 658 -39.31 -4.59 -0.08
C GLN A 658 -40.61 -3.85 -0.41
N ILE A 659 -41.68 -4.09 0.37
CA ILE A 659 -42.97 -3.39 0.23
C ILE A 659 -42.80 -1.90 0.55
N GLY A 660 -42.12 -1.57 1.66
CA GLY A 660 -41.83 -0.17 2.02
C GLY A 660 -40.93 0.56 1.02
N ALA A 661 -40.21 -0.17 0.17
CA ALA A 661 -39.36 0.38 -0.87
C ALA A 661 -40.04 0.51 -2.25
N PHE A 662 -41.23 -0.08 -2.46
CA PHE A 662 -41.97 0.12 -3.70
C PHE A 662 -42.18 1.60 -3.99
N SER A 663 -41.96 2.01 -5.24
CA SER A 663 -42.36 3.34 -5.69
C SER A 663 -43.89 3.48 -5.64
N THR A 664 -44.37 4.73 -5.62
CA THR A 664 -45.82 5.01 -5.65
C THR A 664 -46.49 4.46 -6.92
N VAL A 665 -45.77 4.38 -8.04
CA VAL A 665 -46.27 3.79 -9.28
C VAL A 665 -46.45 2.27 -9.15
N GLN A 666 -45.53 1.59 -8.47
CA GLN A 666 -45.63 0.15 -8.21
C GLN A 666 -46.73 -0.15 -7.19
N VAL A 667 -46.88 0.66 -6.14
CA VAL A 667 -47.97 0.50 -5.16
C VAL A 667 -49.33 0.73 -5.81
N ALA A 668 -49.47 1.76 -6.65
CA ALA A 668 -50.70 2.01 -7.39
C ALA A 668 -51.05 0.89 -8.40
N ALA A 669 -50.05 0.13 -8.86
CA ALA A 669 -50.22 -0.98 -9.79
C ALA A 669 -50.67 -2.30 -9.15
N LEU A 670 -50.58 -2.43 -7.82
CA LEU A 670 -51.14 -3.59 -7.11
C LEU A 670 -52.63 -3.70 -7.41
N THR A 671 -53.15 -4.88 -7.75
CA THR A 671 -54.60 -5.03 -7.90
C THR A 671 -55.29 -5.01 -6.53
N THR A 672 -56.60 -4.77 -6.50
CA THR A 672 -57.39 -4.83 -5.25
C THR A 672 -57.24 -6.19 -4.56
N ASP A 673 -57.25 -7.27 -5.34
CA ASP A 673 -57.07 -8.64 -4.84
C ASP A 673 -55.69 -8.79 -4.20
N GLN A 674 -54.63 -8.30 -4.85
CA GLN A 674 -53.26 -8.36 -4.33
C GLN A 674 -53.10 -7.56 -3.03
N VAL A 675 -53.74 -6.39 -2.91
CA VAL A 675 -53.75 -5.59 -1.67
C VAL A 675 -54.39 -6.36 -0.52
N GLY A 676 -55.51 -7.05 -0.77
CA GLY A 676 -56.18 -7.92 0.21
C GLY A 676 -55.39 -9.16 0.62
N LYS A 677 -54.36 -9.55 -0.15
CA LYS A 677 -53.44 -10.66 0.17
C LYS A 677 -52.18 -10.23 0.93
N LEU A 678 -51.94 -8.93 1.12
CA LEU A 678 -50.79 -8.47 1.88
C LEU A 678 -50.87 -8.93 3.34
N GLY A 679 -49.81 -9.55 3.82
CA GLY A 679 -49.66 -9.97 5.22
C GLY A 679 -49.49 -8.78 6.17
N GLU A 680 -49.73 -9.00 7.46
CA GLU A 680 -49.72 -7.93 8.48
C GLU A 680 -48.40 -7.13 8.50
N ALA A 681 -47.26 -7.82 8.42
CA ALA A 681 -45.95 -7.18 8.44
C ALA A 681 -45.68 -6.35 7.16
N GLN A 682 -46.27 -6.73 6.04
CA GLN A 682 -46.16 -6.00 4.77
C GLN A 682 -47.02 -4.74 4.79
N VAL A 683 -48.26 -4.84 5.26
CA VAL A 683 -49.16 -3.69 5.45
C VAL A 683 -48.55 -2.68 6.43
N ALA A 684 -47.95 -3.15 7.52
CA ALA A 684 -47.29 -2.30 8.50
C ALA A 684 -46.05 -1.55 7.94
N ALA A 685 -45.42 -2.09 6.90
CA ALA A 685 -44.23 -1.49 6.27
C ALA A 685 -44.53 -0.47 5.17
N LEU A 686 -45.80 -0.34 4.77
CA LEU A 686 -46.23 0.74 3.88
C LEU A 686 -45.91 2.10 4.49
N THR A 687 -45.47 3.02 3.65
CA THR A 687 -45.19 4.41 4.04
C THR A 687 -46.43 5.29 3.84
N ALA A 688 -46.44 6.46 4.49
CA ALA A 688 -47.51 7.45 4.32
C ALA A 688 -47.75 7.81 2.84
N VAL A 689 -46.67 7.98 2.07
CA VAL A 689 -46.75 8.38 0.66
C VAL A 689 -47.33 7.26 -0.19
N GLN A 690 -46.96 6.00 0.08
CA GLN A 690 -47.51 4.84 -0.61
C GLN A 690 -49.01 4.66 -0.32
N VAL A 691 -49.43 4.75 0.95
CA VAL A 691 -50.84 4.64 1.32
C VAL A 691 -51.68 5.74 0.66
N ALA A 692 -51.17 6.97 0.57
CA ALA A 692 -51.86 8.07 -0.11
C ALA A 692 -52.12 7.81 -1.61
N THR A 693 -51.38 6.89 -2.23
CA THR A 693 -51.52 6.56 -3.66
C THR A 693 -52.49 5.44 -3.98
N PHE A 694 -52.94 4.68 -2.98
CA PHE A 694 -53.98 3.68 -3.19
C PHE A 694 -55.30 4.32 -3.65
N SER A 695 -56.04 3.63 -4.51
CA SER A 695 -57.44 3.93 -4.79
C SER A 695 -58.30 3.64 -3.56
N ASN A 696 -59.52 4.15 -3.56
CA ASN A 696 -60.47 3.88 -2.49
C ASN A 696 -60.79 2.38 -2.37
N GLU A 697 -60.89 1.68 -3.49
CA GLU A 697 -61.13 0.24 -3.57
C GLU A 697 -59.93 -0.56 -3.01
N GLN A 698 -58.70 -0.13 -3.29
CA GLN A 698 -57.50 -0.75 -2.72
C GLN A 698 -57.44 -0.53 -1.20
N VAL A 699 -57.77 0.67 -0.71
CA VAL A 699 -57.84 0.94 0.74
C VAL A 699 -58.95 0.12 1.42
N ALA A 700 -60.05 -0.17 0.72
CA ALA A 700 -61.12 -1.02 1.24
C ALA A 700 -60.68 -2.49 1.40
N GLU A 701 -59.80 -3.01 0.55
CA GLU A 701 -59.22 -4.35 0.74
C GLU A 701 -58.01 -4.35 1.69
N LEU A 702 -57.44 -3.18 1.97
CA LEU A 702 -56.31 -3.05 2.89
C LEU A 702 -56.78 -3.31 4.33
N ALA A 703 -56.04 -4.15 5.06
CA ALA A 703 -56.27 -4.35 6.49
C ALA A 703 -55.87 -3.09 7.28
N VAL A 704 -56.71 -2.04 7.25
CA VAL A 704 -56.39 -0.69 7.77
C VAL A 704 -56.03 -0.69 9.27
N SER A 705 -56.52 -1.65 10.05
CA SER A 705 -56.14 -1.87 11.45
C SER A 705 -54.68 -2.29 11.65
N LYS A 706 -54.01 -2.77 10.58
CA LYS A 706 -52.60 -3.19 10.57
C LYS A 706 -51.64 -2.12 10.04
N LEU A 707 -52.16 -0.99 9.53
CA LEU A 707 -51.33 0.13 9.12
C LEU A 707 -50.51 0.66 10.32
N SER A 708 -49.25 1.01 10.08
CA SER A 708 -48.50 1.78 11.08
C SER A 708 -49.11 3.17 11.24
N THR A 709 -48.91 3.82 12.38
CA THR A 709 -49.37 5.20 12.59
C THR A 709 -48.76 6.17 11.58
N GLN A 710 -47.53 5.91 11.10
CA GLN A 710 -46.94 6.69 10.02
C GLN A 710 -47.69 6.50 8.70
N ALA A 711 -48.04 5.25 8.36
CA ALA A 711 -48.78 4.92 7.15
C ALA A 711 -50.21 5.49 7.18
N THR A 712 -50.90 5.39 8.33
CA THR A 712 -52.24 5.95 8.54
C THR A 712 -52.28 7.46 8.35
N ALA A 713 -51.23 8.19 8.76
CA ALA A 713 -51.14 9.63 8.52
C ALA A 713 -51.10 10.00 7.03
N GLY A 714 -50.83 9.04 6.14
CA GLY A 714 -50.86 9.19 4.69
C GLY A 714 -52.25 9.04 4.05
N LEU A 715 -53.25 8.50 4.76
CA LEU A 715 -54.60 8.32 4.21
C LEU A 715 -55.18 9.67 3.76
N THR A 716 -55.76 9.75 2.58
CA THR A 716 -56.45 10.96 2.15
C THR A 716 -57.84 11.05 2.79
N ALA A 717 -58.42 12.26 2.84
CA ALA A 717 -59.79 12.44 3.31
C ALA A 717 -60.79 11.61 2.49
N GLY A 718 -60.56 11.47 1.17
CA GLY A 718 -61.37 10.64 0.29
C GLY A 718 -61.27 9.15 0.60
N GLN A 719 -60.06 8.65 0.88
CA GLN A 719 -59.84 7.25 1.29
C GLN A 719 -60.51 6.95 2.64
N ILE A 720 -60.43 7.85 3.63
CA ILE A 720 -61.10 7.69 4.92
C ILE A 720 -62.62 7.69 4.76
N GLY A 721 -63.16 8.56 3.89
CA GLY A 721 -64.59 8.61 3.61
C GLY A 721 -65.12 7.40 2.83
N ALA A 722 -64.24 6.67 2.14
CA ALA A 722 -64.58 5.44 1.44
C ALA A 722 -64.52 4.19 2.33
N LEU A 723 -63.97 4.28 3.55
CA LEU A 723 -63.93 3.16 4.48
C LEU A 723 -65.34 2.75 4.92
N GLU A 724 -65.57 1.44 4.98
CA GLU A 724 -66.78 0.90 5.60
C GLU A 724 -66.77 1.15 7.11
N THR A 725 -67.96 1.19 7.73
CA THR A 725 -68.09 1.46 9.17
C THR A 725 -67.37 0.43 10.04
N THR A 726 -67.31 -0.83 9.62
CA THR A 726 -66.55 -1.91 10.27
C THR A 726 -65.04 -1.65 10.22
N GLN A 727 -64.55 -1.09 9.12
CA GLN A 727 -63.14 -0.74 8.94
C GLN A 727 -62.76 0.47 9.78
N VAL A 728 -63.60 1.51 9.79
CA VAL A 728 -63.43 2.68 10.67
C VAL A 728 -63.42 2.25 12.13
N ALA A 729 -64.34 1.37 12.54
CA ALA A 729 -64.36 0.81 13.89
C ALA A 729 -63.11 -0.03 14.21
N SER A 730 -62.50 -0.70 13.23
CA SER A 730 -61.31 -1.52 13.40
C SER A 730 -60.00 -0.73 13.60
N LEU A 731 -59.98 0.57 13.26
CA LEU A 731 -58.81 1.42 13.45
C LEU A 731 -58.43 1.49 14.94
N THR A 732 -57.15 1.44 15.27
CA THR A 732 -56.73 1.61 16.66
C THR A 732 -56.83 3.08 17.09
N ALA A 733 -56.93 3.33 18.40
CA ALA A 733 -56.86 4.69 18.94
C ALA A 733 -55.59 5.44 18.49
N ALA A 734 -54.45 4.74 18.41
CA ALA A 734 -53.20 5.35 17.93
C ALA A 734 -53.25 5.77 16.46
N GLN A 735 -53.92 4.98 15.60
CA GLN A 735 -54.14 5.30 14.19
C GLN A 735 -55.10 6.49 14.02
N ILE A 736 -56.17 6.57 14.81
CA ILE A 736 -57.06 7.73 14.81
C ILE A 736 -56.34 9.00 15.31
N GLY A 737 -55.43 8.86 16.29
CA GLY A 737 -54.72 9.98 16.89
C GLY A 737 -53.72 10.69 15.98
N VAL A 738 -53.27 10.05 14.90
CA VAL A 738 -52.40 10.67 13.88
C VAL A 738 -53.16 11.38 12.75
N LEU A 739 -54.48 11.25 12.70
CA LEU A 739 -55.28 11.92 11.68
C LEU A 739 -55.29 13.44 11.89
N ASN A 740 -55.26 14.17 10.78
CA ASN A 740 -55.41 15.62 10.73
C ASN A 740 -56.89 16.03 10.53
N ALA A 741 -57.18 17.33 10.61
CA ALA A 741 -58.55 17.84 10.50
C ALA A 741 -59.23 17.50 9.17
N SER A 742 -58.51 17.50 8.05
CA SER A 742 -59.10 17.13 6.75
C SER A 742 -59.44 15.65 6.69
N GLN A 743 -58.57 14.80 7.25
CA GLN A 743 -58.76 13.36 7.34
C GLN A 743 -59.95 12.98 8.24
N VAL A 744 -60.04 13.59 9.42
CA VAL A 744 -61.20 13.44 10.32
C VAL A 744 -62.48 13.97 9.67
N GLY A 745 -62.41 15.07 8.92
CA GLY A 745 -63.54 15.57 8.13
C GLY A 745 -63.92 14.73 6.91
N GLY A 746 -63.05 13.79 6.52
CA GLY A 746 -63.37 12.76 5.54
C GLY A 746 -64.30 11.66 6.09
N LEU A 747 -64.40 11.50 7.42
CA LEU A 747 -65.29 10.51 8.03
C LEU A 747 -66.74 10.79 7.63
N THR A 748 -67.42 9.76 7.13
CA THR A 748 -68.88 9.80 6.97
C THR A 748 -69.54 9.89 8.35
N VAL A 749 -70.79 10.36 8.41
CA VAL A 749 -71.56 10.44 9.66
C VAL A 749 -71.63 9.06 10.34
N ALA A 750 -71.90 8.01 9.56
CA ALA A 750 -71.90 6.63 10.05
C ALA A 750 -70.51 6.15 10.50
N GLY A 751 -69.45 6.57 9.81
CA GLY A 751 -68.07 6.27 10.19
C GLY A 751 -67.67 6.93 11.52
N ALA A 752 -67.97 8.22 11.69
CA ALA A 752 -67.75 8.90 12.96
C ALA A 752 -68.56 8.26 14.10
N GLY A 753 -69.81 7.86 13.85
CA GLY A 753 -70.63 7.09 14.79
C GLY A 753 -70.10 5.69 15.11
N ALA A 754 -69.32 5.08 14.21
CA ALA A 754 -68.73 3.75 14.41
C ALA A 754 -67.47 3.77 15.31
N LEU A 755 -66.89 4.94 15.62
CA LEU A 755 -65.73 5.07 16.49
C LEU A 755 -66.10 4.75 17.96
N SER A 756 -65.27 4.00 18.65
CA SER A 756 -65.35 3.83 20.11
C SER A 756 -65.01 5.12 20.87
N ALA A 757 -65.34 5.14 22.16
CA ALA A 757 -64.98 6.24 23.06
C ALA A 757 -63.46 6.51 23.09
N ASP A 758 -62.65 5.45 23.09
CA ASP A 758 -61.19 5.55 23.09
C ASP A 758 -60.65 6.13 21.78
N GLN A 759 -61.25 5.75 20.64
CA GLN A 759 -60.90 6.30 19.33
C GLN A 759 -61.29 7.78 19.22
N ILE A 760 -62.50 8.16 19.65
CA ILE A 760 -62.92 9.57 19.70
C ILE A 760 -61.99 10.36 20.62
N GLY A 761 -61.65 9.86 21.80
CA GLY A 761 -60.72 10.47 22.74
C GLY A 761 -59.26 10.51 22.25
N ALA A 762 -58.92 9.78 21.20
CA ALA A 762 -57.61 9.80 20.57
C ALA A 762 -57.47 10.88 19.49
N ILE A 763 -58.57 11.34 18.88
CA ILE A 763 -58.54 12.42 17.87
C ILE A 763 -57.83 13.65 18.48
N SER A 764 -56.79 14.16 17.83
CA SER A 764 -56.08 15.33 18.37
C SER A 764 -57.01 16.56 18.48
N ALA A 765 -56.72 17.47 19.40
CA ALA A 765 -57.48 18.72 19.55
C ALA A 765 -57.50 19.54 18.24
N THR A 766 -56.45 19.46 17.43
CA THR A 766 -56.41 20.10 16.10
C THR A 766 -57.24 19.37 15.05
N ALA A 767 -57.41 18.05 15.17
CA ALA A 767 -58.11 17.25 14.16
C ALA A 767 -59.61 17.12 14.43
N ILE A 768 -60.05 17.24 15.69
CA ILE A 768 -61.47 17.14 16.09
C ILE A 768 -62.32 18.24 15.43
N THR A 769 -61.72 19.37 15.06
CA THR A 769 -62.39 20.44 14.31
C THR A 769 -62.81 20.01 12.90
N GLY A 770 -62.26 18.90 12.41
CA GLY A 770 -62.64 18.27 11.16
C GLY A 770 -64.01 17.60 11.18
N LEU A 771 -64.51 17.17 12.36
CA LEU A 771 -65.80 16.49 12.44
C LEU A 771 -66.92 17.37 11.89
N SER A 772 -67.71 16.84 10.97
CA SER A 772 -68.89 17.58 10.49
C SER A 772 -69.89 17.79 11.63
N THR A 773 -70.68 18.86 11.56
CA THR A 773 -71.75 19.11 12.54
C THR A 773 -72.75 17.95 12.58
N ALA A 774 -73.04 17.33 11.44
CA ALA A 774 -73.87 16.13 11.37
C ALA A 774 -73.26 14.92 12.09
N ALA A 775 -71.93 14.73 12.00
CA ALA A 775 -71.25 13.68 12.75
C ALA A 775 -71.24 13.95 14.27
N VAL A 776 -71.10 15.22 14.67
CA VAL A 776 -71.17 15.61 16.10
C VAL A 776 -72.56 15.36 16.68
N ALA A 777 -73.62 15.65 15.92
CA ALA A 777 -75.00 15.41 16.33
C ALA A 777 -75.34 13.91 16.52
N GLU A 778 -74.57 13.00 15.92
CA GLU A 778 -74.78 11.54 16.00
C GLU A 778 -73.84 10.86 17.00
N LEU A 779 -73.04 11.61 17.77
CA LEU A 779 -72.17 11.02 18.80
C LEU A 779 -72.99 10.39 19.92
N THR A 780 -72.65 9.15 20.27
CA THR A 780 -73.23 8.44 21.40
C THR A 780 -72.73 8.99 22.74
N ASP A 781 -73.48 8.74 23.82
CA ASP A 781 -73.09 9.12 25.19
C ASP A 781 -71.67 8.63 25.55
N GLY A 782 -71.32 7.40 25.14
CA GLY A 782 -69.98 6.85 25.37
C GLY A 782 -68.88 7.61 24.62
N GLN A 783 -69.14 7.99 23.37
CA GLN A 783 -68.20 8.78 22.56
C GLN A 783 -68.03 10.19 23.10
N LEU A 784 -69.13 10.84 23.50
CA LEU A 784 -69.10 12.13 24.16
C LEU A 784 -68.29 12.03 25.45
N GLY A 785 -68.52 11.02 26.30
CA GLY A 785 -67.73 10.76 27.50
C GLY A 785 -66.24 10.48 27.25
N GLY A 786 -65.87 10.02 26.05
CA GLY A 786 -64.49 9.83 25.61
C GLY A 786 -63.74 11.11 25.26
N LEU A 787 -64.44 12.23 25.01
CA LEU A 787 -63.81 13.51 24.67
C LEU A 787 -63.03 14.09 25.86
N LYS A 788 -61.77 14.46 25.59
CA LYS A 788 -60.88 15.13 26.53
C LYS A 788 -61.12 16.64 26.52
N ALA A 789 -60.76 17.29 27.63
CA ALA A 789 -60.88 18.75 27.79
C ALA A 789 -60.30 19.55 26.60
N ALA A 790 -59.10 19.21 26.14
CA ALA A 790 -58.47 19.89 25.02
C ALA A 790 -59.28 19.76 23.70
N GLN A 791 -59.91 18.60 23.47
CA GLN A 791 -60.76 18.38 22.30
C GLN A 791 -62.05 19.20 22.39
N ILE A 792 -62.70 19.21 23.56
CA ILE A 792 -63.88 20.04 23.80
C ILE A 792 -63.57 21.51 23.54
N SER A 793 -62.48 22.04 24.10
CA SER A 793 -62.08 23.45 23.91
C SER A 793 -61.74 23.81 22.46
N ALA A 794 -61.39 22.82 21.64
CA ALA A 794 -61.02 23.02 20.24
C ALA A 794 -62.22 22.95 19.28
N LEU A 795 -63.33 22.31 19.66
CA LEU A 795 -64.53 22.23 18.83
C LEU A 795 -64.97 23.63 18.37
N SER A 796 -65.35 23.76 17.10
CA SER A 796 -65.92 25.00 16.61
C SER A 796 -67.28 25.28 17.28
N THR A 797 -67.70 26.55 17.29
CA THR A 797 -69.02 26.93 17.80
C THR A 797 -70.15 26.25 17.03
N GLY A 798 -69.98 25.98 15.74
CA GLY A 798 -70.94 25.22 14.93
C GLY A 798 -71.01 23.74 15.34
N GLN A 799 -69.89 23.11 15.69
CA GLN A 799 -69.87 21.73 16.20
C GLN A 799 -70.50 21.65 17.59
N ILE A 800 -70.22 22.60 18.48
CA ILE A 800 -70.86 22.66 19.81
C ILE A 800 -72.37 22.86 19.69
N GLN A 801 -72.82 23.75 18.80
CA GLN A 801 -74.24 23.96 18.54
C GLN A 801 -74.92 22.73 17.92
N ALA A 802 -74.17 21.87 17.23
CA ALA A 802 -74.72 20.66 16.63
C ALA A 802 -75.03 19.53 17.63
N LEU A 803 -74.52 19.60 18.87
CA LEU A 803 -74.90 18.67 19.93
C LEU A 803 -76.41 18.76 20.17
N THR A 804 -77.10 17.65 20.39
CA THR A 804 -78.50 17.71 20.85
C THR A 804 -78.55 18.17 22.31
N ALA A 805 -79.69 18.68 22.76
CA ALA A 805 -79.87 19.04 24.17
C ALA A 805 -79.57 17.83 25.09
N ASP A 806 -80.07 16.65 24.73
CA ASP A 806 -79.78 15.39 25.43
C ASP A 806 -78.26 15.13 25.52
N GLN A 807 -77.52 15.28 24.41
CA GLN A 807 -76.07 15.09 24.39
C GLN A 807 -75.33 16.09 25.29
N VAL A 808 -75.78 17.36 25.32
CA VAL A 808 -75.23 18.38 26.22
C VAL A 808 -75.44 17.99 27.69
N GLY A 809 -76.60 17.43 28.04
CA GLY A 809 -76.88 16.90 29.38
C GLY A 809 -76.07 15.67 29.77
N LYS A 810 -75.44 14.98 28.81
CA LYS A 810 -74.53 13.84 29.06
C LYS A 810 -73.07 14.24 29.17
N LEU A 811 -72.71 15.51 28.95
CA LEU A 811 -71.34 15.98 29.12
C LEU A 811 -70.88 15.82 30.58
N GLY A 812 -69.72 15.21 30.76
CA GLY A 812 -69.09 15.06 32.06
C GLY A 812 -68.49 16.37 32.58
N GLU A 813 -68.19 16.42 33.88
CA GLU A 813 -67.67 17.62 34.55
C GLU A 813 -66.41 18.19 33.89
N ALA A 814 -65.44 17.34 33.51
CA ALA A 814 -64.22 17.78 32.84
C ALA A 814 -64.48 18.39 31.45
N GLN A 815 -65.55 17.97 30.77
CA GLN A 815 -65.92 18.44 29.44
C GLN A 815 -66.63 19.79 29.53
N VAL A 816 -67.61 19.91 30.44
CA VAL A 816 -68.31 21.18 30.72
C VAL A 816 -67.32 22.25 31.19
N ALA A 817 -66.36 21.90 32.05
CA ALA A 817 -65.32 22.83 32.51
C ALA A 817 -64.37 23.29 31.39
N ALA A 818 -64.20 22.48 30.34
CA ALA A 818 -63.31 22.77 29.22
C ALA A 818 -63.94 23.62 28.11
N LEU A 819 -65.25 23.87 28.17
CA LEU A 819 -65.93 24.77 27.24
C LEU A 819 -65.32 26.17 27.29
N THR A 820 -65.20 26.80 26.13
CA THR A 820 -64.75 28.19 26.02
C THR A 820 -65.96 29.14 26.06
N ALA A 821 -65.71 30.42 26.34
CA ALA A 821 -66.75 31.45 26.31
C ALA A 821 -67.52 31.48 24.97
N ALA A 822 -66.82 31.37 23.84
CA ALA A 822 -67.44 31.39 22.52
C ALA A 822 -68.35 30.17 22.29
N GLN A 823 -67.95 29.00 22.79
CA GLN A 823 -68.73 27.77 22.69
C GLN A 823 -69.99 27.82 23.55
N VAL A 824 -69.88 28.29 24.80
CA VAL A 824 -71.04 28.48 25.69
C VAL A 824 -72.03 29.47 25.09
N GLY A 825 -71.54 30.59 24.53
CA GLY A 825 -72.40 31.58 23.87
C GLY A 825 -73.07 31.08 22.58
N ALA A 826 -72.61 29.97 22.00
CA ALA A 826 -73.18 29.38 20.79
C ALA A 826 -74.31 28.37 21.05
N PHE A 827 -74.47 27.90 22.29
CA PHE A 827 -75.54 26.98 22.66
C PHE A 827 -76.93 27.63 22.47
N SER A 828 -77.90 26.83 22.05
CA SER A 828 -79.32 27.18 22.12
C SER A 828 -79.79 27.21 23.57
N ASN A 829 -80.96 27.80 23.81
CA ASN A 829 -81.54 27.83 25.15
C ASN A 829 -81.87 26.42 25.66
N GLU A 830 -82.31 25.52 24.77
CA GLU A 830 -82.57 24.11 25.09
C GLU A 830 -81.28 23.37 25.47
N GLN A 831 -80.16 23.66 24.80
CA GLN A 831 -78.87 23.08 25.17
C GLN A 831 -78.36 23.63 26.51
N ILE A 832 -78.51 24.93 26.78
CA ILE A 832 -78.18 25.52 28.08
C ILE A 832 -79.05 24.93 29.20
N ALA A 833 -80.32 24.61 28.92
CA ALA A 833 -81.22 23.99 29.87
C ALA A 833 -80.78 22.56 30.28
N GLU A 834 -80.07 21.85 29.42
CA GLU A 834 -79.50 20.54 29.78
C GLU A 834 -78.05 20.64 30.29
N LEU A 835 -77.39 21.78 30.08
CA LEU A 835 -76.02 22.00 30.53
C LEU A 835 -75.96 22.15 32.05
N ALA A 836 -75.06 21.40 32.69
CA ALA A 836 -74.75 21.58 34.11
C ALA A 836 -74.01 22.93 34.33
N VAL A 837 -74.75 24.04 34.36
CA VAL A 837 -74.19 25.40 34.39
C VAL A 837 -73.29 25.66 35.60
N SER A 838 -73.50 24.95 36.72
CA SER A 838 -72.63 24.97 37.90
C SER A 838 -71.22 24.42 37.67
N LYS A 839 -71.02 23.62 36.61
CA LYS A 839 -69.73 23.03 36.22
C LYS A 839 -68.96 23.86 35.18
N LEU A 840 -69.55 24.94 34.67
CA LEU A 840 -68.85 25.85 33.76
C LEU A 840 -67.63 26.48 34.45
N SER A 841 -66.51 26.60 33.74
CA SER A 841 -65.42 27.44 34.25
C SER A 841 -65.86 28.91 34.24
N THR A 842 -65.25 29.75 35.11
CA THR A 842 -65.55 31.19 35.15
C THR A 842 -65.34 31.87 33.79
N GLN A 843 -64.36 31.40 33.01
CA GLN A 843 -64.12 31.86 31.65
C GLN A 843 -65.25 31.45 30.69
N ALA A 844 -65.76 30.23 30.80
CA ALA A 844 -66.87 29.73 30.00
C ALA A 844 -68.19 30.44 30.34
N THR A 845 -68.46 30.68 31.63
CA THR A 845 -69.62 31.42 32.12
C THR A 845 -69.69 32.83 31.57
N ALA A 846 -68.55 33.50 31.37
CA ALA A 846 -68.49 34.82 30.73
C ALA A 846 -69.00 34.80 29.26
N GLY A 847 -69.12 33.62 28.65
CA GLY A 847 -69.71 33.40 27.34
C GLY A 847 -71.24 33.37 27.31
N LEU A 848 -71.91 33.17 28.45
CA LEU A 848 -73.37 33.14 28.51
C LEU A 848 -73.95 34.47 28.05
N THR A 849 -74.89 34.43 27.11
CA THR A 849 -75.63 35.62 26.70
C THR A 849 -76.72 35.95 27.72
N ALA A 850 -77.18 37.20 27.75
CA ALA A 850 -78.29 37.61 28.61
C ALA A 850 -79.57 36.78 28.34
N ILE A 851 -79.80 36.37 27.09
CA ILE A 851 -80.94 35.54 26.69
C ILE A 851 -80.79 34.12 27.28
N GLN A 852 -79.61 33.52 27.19
CA GLN A 852 -79.34 32.19 27.76
C GLN A 852 -79.46 32.21 29.29
N ILE A 853 -78.99 33.26 29.96
CA ILE A 853 -79.16 33.43 31.42
C ILE A 853 -80.64 33.56 31.79
N GLY A 854 -81.43 34.28 30.99
CA GLY A 854 -82.88 34.40 31.20
C GLY A 854 -83.67 33.14 30.90
N ALA A 855 -83.09 32.20 30.15
CA ALA A 855 -83.66 30.88 29.91
C ALA A 855 -83.36 29.88 31.04
N LEU A 856 -82.45 30.20 31.98
CA LEU A 856 -82.18 29.35 33.14
C LEU A 856 -83.40 29.28 34.05
N ASP A 857 -83.77 28.07 34.46
CA ASP A 857 -84.76 27.91 35.51
C ASP A 857 -84.18 28.30 36.89
N ALA A 858 -85.06 28.39 37.89
CA ALA A 858 -84.67 28.75 39.25
C ALA A 858 -83.62 27.79 39.85
N THR A 859 -83.72 26.49 39.58
CA THR A 859 -82.78 25.49 40.10
C THR A 859 -81.40 25.66 39.47
N GLN A 860 -81.35 25.89 38.16
CA GLN A 860 -80.11 26.07 37.41
C GLN A 860 -79.40 27.36 37.77
N ALA A 861 -80.13 28.47 37.83
CA ALA A 861 -79.60 29.72 38.33
C ALA A 861 -79.08 29.54 39.77
N GLY A 862 -79.90 28.97 40.66
CA GLY A 862 -79.52 28.65 42.04
C GLY A 862 -78.31 27.71 42.18
N SER A 863 -77.93 26.98 41.13
CA SER A 863 -76.74 26.12 41.13
C SER A 863 -75.44 26.85 40.76
N LEU A 864 -75.50 28.08 40.25
CA LEU A 864 -74.31 28.85 39.85
C LEU A 864 -73.39 29.10 41.04
N THR A 865 -72.11 28.82 40.89
CA THR A 865 -71.12 29.04 41.95
C THR A 865 -70.86 30.53 42.17
N ASN A 866 -70.34 30.87 43.36
CA ASN A 866 -69.98 32.25 43.70
C ASN A 866 -68.93 32.81 42.73
N GLU A 867 -67.96 31.98 42.31
CA GLU A 867 -66.94 32.36 41.35
C GLU A 867 -67.53 32.69 39.97
N GLN A 868 -68.51 31.91 39.52
CA GLN A 868 -69.21 32.15 38.25
C GLN A 868 -70.01 33.45 38.27
N LEU A 869 -70.79 33.69 39.33
CA LEU A 869 -71.57 34.91 39.52
C LEU A 869 -70.69 36.15 39.63
N SER A 870 -69.50 36.03 40.24
CA SER A 870 -68.52 37.13 40.31
C SER A 870 -67.95 37.53 38.95
N GLY A 871 -67.91 36.59 38.00
CA GLY A 871 -67.43 36.80 36.64
C GLY A 871 -68.46 37.40 35.68
N LEU A 872 -69.74 37.50 36.09
CA LEU A 872 -70.80 38.04 35.22
C LEU A 872 -70.71 39.55 35.06
N ASN A 873 -71.01 40.02 33.85
CA ASN A 873 -71.16 41.42 33.55
C ASN A 873 -72.60 41.92 33.77
N VAL A 874 -72.80 43.24 33.67
CA VAL A 874 -74.11 43.88 33.93
C VAL A 874 -75.24 43.41 33.00
N LEU A 875 -74.94 43.10 31.73
CA LEU A 875 -75.95 42.60 30.78
C LEU A 875 -76.32 41.16 31.09
N GLN A 876 -75.34 40.36 31.51
CA GLN A 876 -75.55 38.98 31.94
C GLN A 876 -76.42 38.90 33.20
N VAL A 877 -76.13 39.72 34.22
CA VAL A 877 -76.95 39.78 35.43
C VAL A 877 -78.36 40.30 35.14
N ALA A 878 -78.50 41.24 34.18
CA ALA A 878 -79.82 41.69 33.70
C ALA A 878 -80.61 40.61 32.94
N GLY A 879 -79.95 39.53 32.51
CA GLY A 879 -80.60 38.39 31.92
C GLY A 879 -81.41 37.56 32.91
N PHE A 880 -81.08 37.56 34.21
CA PHE A 880 -81.77 36.70 35.18
C PHE A 880 -83.24 37.10 35.35
N THR A 881 -84.12 36.10 35.36
CA THR A 881 -85.51 36.29 35.76
C THR A 881 -85.61 36.54 37.27
N ALA A 882 -86.70 37.14 37.73
CA ALA A 882 -86.92 37.36 39.16
C ALA A 882 -86.90 36.04 39.96
N ALA A 883 -87.50 34.98 39.41
CA ALA A 883 -87.47 33.64 40.01
C ALA A 883 -86.06 33.03 40.09
N ALA A 884 -85.22 33.29 39.08
CA ALA A 884 -83.82 32.83 39.06
C ALA A 884 -82.97 33.51 40.14
N VAL A 885 -83.08 34.84 40.29
CA VAL A 885 -82.36 35.58 41.34
C VAL A 885 -82.84 35.17 42.73
N GLN A 886 -84.14 34.90 42.90
CA GLN A 886 -84.72 34.41 44.17
C GLN A 886 -84.24 33.02 44.58
N ALA A 887 -83.67 32.24 43.66
CA ALA A 887 -83.10 30.93 43.96
C ALA A 887 -81.64 31.01 44.45
N PHE A 888 -80.99 32.17 44.37
CA PHE A 888 -79.63 32.36 44.88
C PHE A 888 -79.61 32.39 46.42
N SER A 889 -78.65 31.73 47.04
CA SER A 889 -78.33 31.94 48.45
C SER A 889 -77.82 33.38 48.72
N ALA A 890 -77.77 33.78 49.99
CA ALA A 890 -77.18 35.05 50.40
C ALA A 890 -75.72 35.20 49.92
N ASP A 891 -74.92 34.13 50.00
CA ASP A 891 -73.53 34.13 49.53
C ASP A 891 -73.44 34.34 48.01
N GLN A 892 -74.35 33.72 47.24
CA GLN A 892 -74.44 33.90 45.80
C GLN A 892 -74.83 35.33 45.43
N ILE A 893 -75.81 35.94 46.12
CA ILE A 893 -76.12 37.37 45.97
C ILE A 893 -74.88 38.23 46.27
N GLY A 894 -74.15 37.92 47.35
CA GLY A 894 -72.91 38.59 47.73
C GLY A 894 -71.72 38.39 46.79
N SER A 895 -71.81 37.41 45.89
CA SER A 895 -70.76 37.09 44.93
C SER A 895 -70.88 37.87 43.61
N ILE A 896 -72.06 38.39 43.27
CA ILE A 896 -72.28 39.22 42.07
C ILE A 896 -71.35 40.44 42.15
N SER A 897 -70.59 40.74 41.09
CA SER A 897 -69.69 41.90 41.15
C SER A 897 -70.49 43.21 41.36
N ALA A 898 -69.96 44.16 42.13
CA ALA A 898 -70.63 45.44 42.37
C ALA A 898 -71.04 46.15 41.07
N SER A 899 -70.22 46.05 40.02
CA SER A 899 -70.55 46.61 38.71
C SER A 899 -71.73 45.92 38.02
N ALA A 900 -71.92 44.63 38.26
CA ALA A 900 -72.99 43.83 37.67
C ALA A 900 -74.29 43.83 38.50
N THR A 901 -74.25 44.19 39.79
CA THR A 901 -75.43 44.36 40.65
C THR A 901 -76.48 45.32 40.06
N ARG A 902 -76.06 46.31 39.26
CA ARG A 902 -76.99 47.18 38.50
C ARG A 902 -77.85 46.46 37.46
N GLY A 903 -77.47 45.24 37.09
CA GLY A 903 -78.25 44.38 36.20
C GLY A 903 -79.48 43.80 36.87
N LEU A 904 -79.52 43.68 38.21
CA LEU A 904 -80.66 43.09 38.91
C LEU A 904 -81.94 43.88 38.64
N SER A 905 -82.98 43.22 38.13
CA SER A 905 -84.26 43.89 37.89
C SER A 905 -84.91 44.32 39.20
N ALA A 906 -85.74 45.36 39.15
CA ALA A 906 -86.53 45.80 40.29
C ALA A 906 -87.39 44.65 40.85
N GLU A 907 -87.99 43.84 39.96
CA GLU A 907 -88.79 42.67 40.32
C GLU A 907 -87.97 41.59 41.04
N ALA A 908 -86.74 41.33 40.59
CA ALA A 908 -85.83 40.39 41.24
C ALA A 908 -85.46 40.85 42.66
N LEU A 909 -85.11 42.14 42.81
CA LEU A 909 -84.76 42.74 44.10
C LEU A 909 -85.93 42.72 45.07
N GLY A 910 -87.13 43.11 44.65
CA GLY A 910 -88.33 43.09 45.51
C GLY A 910 -88.76 41.68 45.93
N GLY A 911 -88.32 40.65 45.21
CA GLY A 911 -88.60 39.25 45.54
C GLY A 911 -87.60 38.59 46.49
N LEU A 912 -86.45 39.22 46.79
CA LEU A 912 -85.45 38.62 47.68
C LEU A 912 -85.97 38.46 49.12
N THR A 913 -85.49 37.45 49.83
CA THR A 913 -85.67 37.32 51.28
C THR A 913 -84.77 38.29 52.03
N ALA A 914 -85.10 38.57 53.30
CA ALA A 914 -84.26 39.36 54.20
C ALA A 914 -82.82 38.78 54.31
N GLU A 915 -82.70 37.45 54.37
CA GLU A 915 -81.41 36.75 54.41
C GLU A 915 -80.59 36.98 53.13
N GLN A 916 -81.22 36.88 51.96
CA GLN A 916 -80.56 37.17 50.68
C GLN A 916 -80.13 38.63 50.55
N VAL A 917 -80.93 39.58 51.04
CA VAL A 917 -80.56 41.00 51.08
C VAL A 917 -79.40 41.25 52.05
N GLY A 918 -79.36 40.56 53.20
CA GLY A 918 -78.21 40.54 54.10
C GLY A 918 -76.93 39.97 53.47
N GLY A 919 -77.04 39.22 52.36
CA GLY A 919 -75.92 38.71 51.58
C GLY A 919 -75.18 39.75 50.73
N PHE A 920 -75.76 40.92 50.43
CA PHE A 920 -75.07 41.95 49.64
C PHE A 920 -73.79 42.46 50.34
N LYS A 921 -72.73 42.67 49.59
CA LYS A 921 -71.55 43.39 50.07
C LYS A 921 -71.79 44.90 50.02
N PRO A 922 -71.15 45.69 50.89
CA PRO A 922 -71.24 47.15 50.87
C PRO A 922 -71.07 47.78 49.48
N ALA A 923 -70.08 47.32 48.71
CA ALA A 923 -69.84 47.81 47.35
C ALA A 923 -71.00 47.51 46.37
N GLN A 924 -71.73 46.41 46.56
CA GLN A 924 -72.90 46.07 45.75
C GLN A 924 -74.09 46.94 46.13
N VAL A 925 -74.30 47.16 47.43
CA VAL A 925 -75.34 48.09 47.92
C VAL A 925 -75.10 49.48 47.36
N ALA A 926 -73.88 50.01 47.46
CA ALA A 926 -73.51 51.31 46.87
C ALA A 926 -73.69 51.37 45.34
N ALA A 927 -73.66 50.23 44.65
CA ALA A 927 -73.80 50.16 43.20
C ALA A 927 -75.26 50.08 42.71
N LEU A 928 -76.23 49.75 43.57
CA LEU A 928 -77.65 49.71 43.22
C LEU A 928 -78.12 51.09 42.72
N SER A 929 -78.92 51.13 41.66
CA SER A 929 -79.58 52.37 41.25
C SER A 929 -80.67 52.77 42.26
N THR A 930 -81.06 54.03 42.25
CA THR A 930 -82.17 54.53 43.09
C THR A 930 -83.47 53.78 42.85
N ASN A 931 -83.75 53.37 41.60
CA ASN A 931 -84.92 52.56 41.26
C ASN A 931 -84.82 51.13 41.83
N GLN A 932 -83.62 50.56 41.86
CA GLN A 932 -83.37 49.24 42.45
C GLN A 932 -83.51 49.28 43.98
N ILE A 933 -83.07 50.37 44.63
CA ILE A 933 -83.28 50.59 46.07
C ILE A 933 -84.76 50.75 46.39
N GLN A 934 -85.53 51.49 45.59
CA GLN A 934 -86.99 51.60 45.75
C GLN A 934 -87.74 50.28 45.55
N ALA A 935 -87.16 49.36 44.78
CA ALA A 935 -87.77 48.07 44.52
C ALA A 935 -87.66 47.11 45.71
N LEU A 936 -86.74 47.34 46.65
CA LEU A 936 -86.67 46.59 47.90
C LEU A 936 -87.91 46.88 48.76
N THR A 937 -88.50 45.86 49.35
CA THR A 937 -89.55 46.00 50.36
C THR A 937 -88.99 46.60 51.64
N GLY A 938 -89.85 47.16 52.48
CA GLY A 938 -89.42 47.73 53.76
C GLY A 938 -88.73 46.70 54.66
N THR A 939 -89.24 45.47 54.73
CA THR A 939 -88.61 44.36 55.47
C THR A 939 -87.20 44.02 54.96
N GLN A 940 -86.94 44.17 53.65
CA GLN A 940 -85.60 43.97 53.09
C GLN A 940 -84.65 45.12 53.43
N ILE A 941 -85.15 46.36 53.44
CA ILE A 941 -84.37 47.54 53.85
C ILE A 941 -84.00 47.46 55.33
N GLY A 942 -84.93 47.06 56.20
CA GLY A 942 -84.66 46.80 57.62
C GLY A 942 -83.84 45.53 57.90
N ALA A 943 -83.58 44.71 56.88
CA ALA A 943 -82.69 43.55 56.99
C ALA A 943 -81.25 43.85 56.55
N LEU A 944 -80.95 45.09 56.13
CA LEU A 944 -79.61 45.49 55.77
C LEU A 944 -78.71 45.49 57.01
N THR A 945 -77.54 44.88 56.90
CA THR A 945 -76.50 44.95 57.94
C THR A 945 -75.96 46.38 58.08
N SER A 946 -75.38 46.70 59.24
CA SER A 946 -74.78 48.01 59.46
C SER A 946 -73.73 48.38 58.40
N ASP A 947 -72.90 47.43 57.94
CA ASP A 947 -71.92 47.67 56.87
C ASP A 947 -72.57 48.00 55.52
N GLN A 948 -73.71 47.39 55.22
CA GLN A 948 -74.49 47.68 54.01
C GLN A 948 -75.18 49.05 54.08
N LEU A 949 -75.72 49.42 55.25
CA LEU A 949 -76.32 50.72 55.51
C LEU A 949 -75.29 51.86 55.42
N VAL A 950 -74.07 51.64 55.93
CA VAL A 950 -72.93 52.56 55.75
C VAL A 950 -72.66 52.79 54.25
N ALA A 951 -72.84 51.75 53.43
CA ALA A 951 -72.54 51.79 52.00
C ALA A 951 -73.58 52.52 51.15
N LEU A 952 -74.78 52.78 51.69
CA LEU A 952 -75.80 53.54 50.98
C LEU A 952 -75.28 54.94 50.64
N THR A 953 -75.46 55.32 49.39
CA THR A 953 -75.16 56.69 48.91
C THR A 953 -76.31 57.63 49.27
N ALA A 954 -76.03 58.93 49.32
CA ALA A 954 -77.04 59.97 49.56
C ALA A 954 -78.25 59.81 48.61
N SER A 955 -78.00 59.56 47.32
CA SER A 955 -79.07 59.40 46.34
C SER A 955 -79.93 58.16 46.58
N GLN A 956 -79.34 57.08 47.09
CA GLN A 956 -80.06 55.85 47.42
C GLN A 956 -80.92 56.02 48.67
N VAL A 957 -80.39 56.65 49.73
CA VAL A 957 -81.17 56.97 50.93
C VAL A 957 -82.34 57.89 50.58
N GLY A 958 -82.10 58.95 49.79
CA GLY A 958 -83.16 59.85 49.34
C GLY A 958 -84.17 59.20 48.39
N ALA A 959 -83.85 58.05 47.82
CA ALA A 959 -84.77 57.27 47.01
C ALA A 959 -85.68 56.36 47.83
N LEU A 960 -85.37 56.05 49.10
CA LEU A 960 -86.22 55.18 49.93
C LEU A 960 -87.66 55.73 50.04
N SER A 961 -88.65 54.87 50.04
CA SER A 961 -90.01 55.26 50.37
C SER A 961 -90.15 55.46 51.88
N ASN A 962 -91.12 56.26 52.30
CA ASN A 962 -91.42 56.43 53.73
C ASN A 962 -91.75 55.08 54.42
N ALA A 963 -92.33 54.13 53.68
CA ALA A 963 -92.57 52.77 54.17
C ALA A 963 -91.28 51.97 54.38
N GLN A 964 -90.24 52.18 53.57
CA GLN A 964 -88.94 51.56 53.77
C GLN A 964 -88.16 52.21 54.92
N ILE A 965 -88.24 53.54 55.05
CA ILE A 965 -87.63 54.27 56.18
C ILE A 965 -88.25 53.82 57.50
N ALA A 966 -89.56 53.57 57.55
CA ALA A 966 -90.26 53.12 58.76
C ALA A 966 -89.82 51.74 59.27
N GLU A 967 -89.18 50.92 58.43
CA GLU A 967 -88.74 49.56 58.78
C GLU A 967 -87.28 49.51 59.27
N LEU A 968 -86.52 50.61 59.17
CA LEU A 968 -85.20 50.73 59.80
C LEU A 968 -85.36 50.78 61.32
N ASP A 969 -84.59 50.04 62.09
CA ASP A 969 -84.59 50.26 63.54
C ASP A 969 -83.66 51.44 63.93
N ALA A 970 -83.61 51.74 65.23
CA ALA A 970 -82.70 52.77 65.75
C ALA A 970 -81.23 52.47 65.38
N SER A 971 -80.79 51.22 65.49
CA SER A 971 -79.42 50.83 65.18
C SER A 971 -79.10 50.95 63.68
N ASP A 972 -80.08 50.73 62.82
CA ASP A 972 -79.94 50.90 61.37
C ASP A 972 -79.75 52.38 60.99
N VAL A 973 -80.54 53.27 61.61
CA VAL A 973 -80.39 54.72 61.39
C VAL A 973 -79.03 55.19 61.89
N ALA A 974 -78.57 54.70 63.04
CA ALA A 974 -77.23 55.00 63.55
C ALA A 974 -76.11 54.48 62.63
N ALA A 975 -76.35 53.40 61.89
CA ALA A 975 -75.39 52.81 60.97
C ALA A 975 -75.27 53.55 59.62
N LEU A 976 -76.23 54.41 59.24
CA LEU A 976 -76.12 55.18 57.99
C LEU A 976 -74.84 56.02 57.97
N SER A 977 -74.13 56.08 56.84
CA SER A 977 -72.96 56.96 56.78
C SER A 977 -73.38 58.43 56.81
N ASN A 978 -72.48 59.32 57.25
CA ASN A 978 -72.69 60.76 57.20
C ASN A 978 -73.07 61.24 55.80
N GLN A 979 -72.55 60.60 54.75
CA GLN A 979 -72.91 60.91 53.36
C GLN A 979 -74.33 60.44 53.02
N ALA A 980 -74.73 59.26 53.51
CA ALA A 980 -76.05 58.69 53.32
C ALA A 980 -77.14 59.54 53.98
N ILE A 981 -76.89 60.04 55.20
CA ILE A 981 -77.83 60.85 55.99
C ILE A 981 -78.23 62.15 55.28
N VAL A 982 -77.31 62.81 54.57
CA VAL A 982 -77.64 64.01 53.76
C VAL A 982 -78.59 63.68 52.60
N GLY A 983 -78.72 62.41 52.25
CA GLY A 983 -79.69 61.91 51.29
C GLY A 983 -81.14 61.96 51.76
N LEU A 984 -81.40 61.92 53.07
CA LEU A 984 -82.76 61.85 53.60
C LEU A 984 -83.58 63.07 53.15
N THR A 985 -84.71 62.83 52.50
CA THR A 985 -85.66 63.89 52.16
C THR A 985 -86.39 64.36 53.42
N THR A 986 -86.91 65.58 53.38
CA THR A 986 -87.68 66.11 54.50
C THR A 986 -88.95 65.30 54.77
N GLU A 987 -89.54 64.68 53.75
CA GLU A 987 -90.69 63.77 53.90
C GLU A 987 -90.32 62.47 54.59
N GLN A 988 -89.14 61.92 54.30
CA GLN A 988 -88.63 60.71 54.96
C GLN A 988 -88.34 61.00 56.44
N ILE A 989 -87.66 62.09 56.76
CA ILE A 989 -87.37 62.50 58.15
C ILE A 989 -88.67 62.72 58.93
N GLY A 990 -89.63 63.44 58.33
CA GLY A 990 -90.96 63.62 58.91
C GLY A 990 -91.78 62.32 59.04
N SER A 991 -91.34 61.21 58.43
CA SER A 991 -91.98 59.90 58.59
C SER A 991 -91.29 59.00 59.62
N MET A 992 -90.08 59.35 60.07
CA MET A 992 -89.32 58.57 61.06
C MET A 992 -90.04 58.52 62.42
N THR A 993 -89.82 57.43 63.14
CA THR A 993 -90.23 57.29 64.54
C THR A 993 -89.25 58.06 65.44
N THR A 994 -89.70 58.46 66.62
CA THR A 994 -88.83 59.16 67.58
C THR A 994 -87.59 58.33 67.96
N ALA A 995 -87.70 57.01 68.04
CA ALA A 995 -86.54 56.14 68.31
C ALA A 995 -85.52 56.12 67.16
N GLN A 996 -85.99 56.19 65.90
CA GLN A 996 -85.11 56.31 64.73
C GLN A 996 -84.39 57.67 64.72
N VAL A 997 -85.10 58.75 65.05
CA VAL A 997 -84.52 60.09 65.11
C VAL A 997 -83.50 60.23 66.25
N GLU A 998 -83.80 59.69 67.42
CA GLU A 998 -82.88 59.64 68.57
C GLU A 998 -81.59 58.89 68.25
N ALA A 999 -81.64 57.91 67.34
CA ALA A 999 -80.48 57.12 66.98
C ALA A 999 -79.58 57.78 65.92
N ILE A 1000 -79.95 58.95 65.38
CA ILE A 1000 -79.06 59.74 64.53
C ILE A 1000 -77.89 60.20 65.39
N THR A 1001 -76.71 59.63 65.14
CA THR A 1001 -75.48 59.95 65.88
C THR A 1001 -75.04 61.38 65.66
N SER A 1002 -74.32 61.94 66.62
CA SER A 1002 -73.75 63.27 66.54
C SER A 1002 -72.98 63.52 65.24
N THR A 1003 -72.21 62.53 64.76
CA THR A 1003 -71.51 62.65 63.47
C THR A 1003 -72.44 62.76 62.25
N GLN A 1004 -73.61 62.12 62.30
CA GLN A 1004 -74.63 62.21 61.27
C GLN A 1004 -75.43 63.52 61.38
N VAL A 1005 -75.76 63.95 62.60
CA VAL A 1005 -76.38 65.27 62.86
C VAL A 1005 -75.49 66.41 62.33
N ALA A 1006 -74.16 66.28 62.47
CA ALA A 1006 -73.20 67.22 61.87
C ALA A 1006 -73.24 67.25 60.34
N ALA A 1007 -73.64 66.15 59.70
CA ALA A 1007 -73.77 66.08 58.25
C ALA A 1007 -75.09 66.66 57.73
N MET A 1008 -76.17 66.62 58.53
CA MET A 1008 -77.50 67.05 58.13
C MET A 1008 -77.53 68.50 57.63
N SER A 1009 -78.37 68.76 56.62
CA SER A 1009 -78.67 70.11 56.13
C SER A 1009 -79.73 70.80 56.99
N ALA A 1010 -79.86 72.13 56.85
CA ALA A 1010 -80.90 72.89 57.56
C ALA A 1010 -82.32 72.36 57.28
N ASN A 1011 -82.61 71.99 56.04
CA ASN A 1011 -83.93 71.45 55.69
C ASN A 1011 -84.20 70.10 56.37
N GLN A 1012 -83.16 69.30 56.60
CA GLN A 1012 -83.29 68.01 57.26
C GLN A 1012 -83.50 68.16 58.78
N ILE A 1013 -82.80 69.11 59.42
CA ILE A 1013 -83.05 69.45 60.84
C ILE A 1013 -84.48 70.00 61.02
N ALA A 1014 -84.94 70.85 60.09
CA ALA A 1014 -86.31 71.41 60.11
C ALA A 1014 -87.41 70.37 59.88
N ALA A 1015 -87.07 69.19 59.37
CA ALA A 1015 -88.03 68.14 59.06
C ALA A 1015 -88.27 67.16 60.23
N LEU A 1016 -87.51 67.27 61.31
CA LEU A 1016 -87.70 66.51 62.54
C LEU A 1016 -89.03 66.92 63.19
N LYS A 1017 -89.76 65.99 63.80
CA LYS A 1017 -91.05 66.32 64.42
C LYS A 1017 -90.82 67.06 65.73
N ASP A 1018 -91.81 67.87 66.11
CA ASP A 1018 -91.88 68.49 67.42
C ASP A 1018 -91.72 67.41 68.51
N GLY A 1019 -90.65 67.51 69.30
CA GLY A 1019 -90.27 66.54 70.33
C GLY A 1019 -89.15 65.55 69.96
N ASP A 1020 -88.76 65.43 68.69
CA ASP A 1020 -87.62 64.58 68.29
C ASP A 1020 -86.27 65.24 68.63
N ILE A 1021 -86.13 66.55 68.38
CA ILE A 1021 -84.92 67.32 68.71
C ILE A 1021 -84.67 67.33 70.23
N LYS A 1022 -85.75 67.23 71.02
CA LYS A 1022 -85.67 67.08 72.47
C LYS A 1022 -85.06 65.76 72.93
N GLN A 1023 -85.02 64.72 72.09
CA GLN A 1023 -84.39 63.45 72.45
C GLN A 1023 -82.89 63.41 72.13
N PHE A 1024 -82.36 64.40 71.40
CA PHE A 1024 -80.94 64.45 71.04
C PHE A 1024 -80.05 64.49 72.28
N SER A 1025 -78.95 63.73 72.28
CA SER A 1025 -77.96 63.88 73.34
C SER A 1025 -77.30 65.27 73.29
N THR A 1026 -76.58 65.64 74.34
CA THR A 1026 -75.77 66.86 74.31
C THR A 1026 -74.75 66.84 73.18
N ASP A 1027 -74.22 65.67 72.83
CA ASP A 1027 -73.27 65.51 71.73
C ASP A 1027 -73.96 65.75 70.37
N ASP A 1028 -75.20 65.32 70.21
CA ASP A 1028 -75.99 65.53 68.99
C ASP A 1028 -76.33 67.02 68.80
N ILE A 1029 -76.77 67.69 69.88
CA ILE A 1029 -77.02 69.14 69.86
C ILE A 1029 -75.74 69.91 69.55
N ALA A 1030 -74.61 69.54 70.15
CA ALA A 1030 -73.31 70.17 69.86
C ALA A 1030 -72.83 69.89 68.43
N ALA A 1031 -73.32 68.84 67.79
CA ALA A 1031 -72.91 68.44 66.46
C ALA A 1031 -73.71 69.13 65.34
N ILE A 1032 -74.91 69.67 65.58
CA ILE A 1032 -75.71 70.38 64.56
C ILE A 1032 -74.82 71.40 63.83
N SER A 1033 -74.53 71.19 62.54
CA SER A 1033 -73.58 72.07 61.85
C SER A 1033 -74.09 73.52 61.86
N THR A 1034 -73.17 74.49 61.83
CA THR A 1034 -73.57 75.91 61.77
C THR A 1034 -74.45 76.21 60.56
N THR A 1035 -74.32 75.45 59.47
CA THR A 1035 -75.20 75.54 58.31
C THR A 1035 -76.58 74.95 58.53
N ALA A 1036 -76.72 73.97 59.42
CA ALA A 1036 -77.98 73.29 59.73
C ALA A 1036 -78.79 73.98 60.83
N ILE A 1037 -78.17 74.87 61.61
CA ILE A 1037 -78.83 75.66 62.66
C ILE A 1037 -80.06 76.41 62.14
N ALA A 1038 -80.04 76.90 60.89
CA ALA A 1038 -81.20 77.56 60.28
C ALA A 1038 -82.46 76.66 60.20
N GLY A 1039 -82.30 75.35 60.38
CA GLY A 1039 -83.39 74.38 60.43
C GLY A 1039 -84.10 74.27 61.79
N LEU A 1040 -83.47 74.68 62.89
CA LEU A 1040 -84.10 74.60 64.22
C LEU A 1040 -85.24 75.62 64.32
N SER A 1041 -86.46 75.18 64.59
CA SER A 1041 -87.51 76.15 64.92
C SER A 1041 -87.22 76.76 66.30
N ALA A 1042 -87.84 77.92 66.57
CA ALA A 1042 -87.81 78.49 67.91
C ALA A 1042 -88.49 77.57 68.95
N GLU A 1043 -89.42 76.72 68.50
CA GLU A 1043 -90.10 75.75 69.34
C GLU A 1043 -89.17 74.59 69.72
N ASP A 1044 -88.42 74.06 68.75
CA ASP A 1044 -87.41 73.01 68.98
C ASP A 1044 -86.37 73.42 70.03
N ILE A 1045 -85.86 74.65 69.92
CA ILE A 1045 -84.89 75.21 70.86
C ILE A 1045 -85.53 75.42 72.24
N GLY A 1046 -86.80 75.83 72.27
CA GLY A 1046 -87.58 76.02 73.49
C GLY A 1046 -87.74 74.73 74.30
N ASP A 1047 -87.82 73.60 73.61
CA ASP A 1047 -88.08 72.28 74.18
C ASP A 1047 -86.82 71.52 74.63
N LEU A 1048 -85.63 72.07 74.35
CA LEU A 1048 -84.35 71.51 74.81
C LEU A 1048 -84.25 71.55 76.34
N SER A 1049 -83.72 70.48 76.93
CA SER A 1049 -83.27 70.46 78.32
C SER A 1049 -82.12 71.45 78.56
N PHE A 1050 -81.86 71.75 79.83
CA PHE A 1050 -80.73 72.61 80.19
C PHE A 1050 -79.40 72.05 79.69
N GLU A 1051 -79.20 70.75 79.86
CA GLU A 1051 -78.02 70.05 79.39
C GLU A 1051 -77.84 70.22 77.87
N GLN A 1052 -78.90 70.03 77.09
CA GLN A 1052 -78.89 70.23 75.64
C GLN A 1052 -78.62 71.70 75.24
N LEU A 1053 -79.27 72.67 75.87
CA LEU A 1053 -79.03 74.10 75.61
C LEU A 1053 -77.57 74.50 75.90
N THR A 1054 -76.96 73.92 76.94
CA THR A 1054 -75.55 74.18 77.27
C THR A 1054 -74.57 73.52 76.31
N ALA A 1055 -75.03 72.50 75.58
CA ALA A 1055 -74.23 71.84 74.56
C ALA A 1055 -74.17 72.63 73.24
N LEU A 1056 -75.03 73.65 73.05
CA LEU A 1056 -74.93 74.58 71.93
C LEU A 1056 -73.57 75.29 71.94
N THR A 1057 -72.78 75.01 70.91
CA THR A 1057 -71.47 75.59 70.70
C THR A 1057 -71.57 77.06 70.31
N THR A 1058 -70.52 77.83 70.59
CA THR A 1058 -70.48 79.25 70.21
C THR A 1058 -70.70 79.47 68.69
N PRO A 1059 -70.10 78.68 67.78
CA PRO A 1059 -70.40 78.81 66.35
C PRO A 1059 -71.87 78.55 66.00
N GLN A 1060 -72.55 77.63 66.67
CA GLN A 1060 -73.97 77.34 66.43
C GLN A 1060 -74.86 78.51 66.84
N ILE A 1061 -74.65 79.06 68.05
CA ILE A 1061 -75.38 80.26 68.52
C ILE A 1061 -75.15 81.45 67.58
N GLN A 1062 -73.93 81.58 67.04
CA GLN A 1062 -73.61 82.63 66.04
C GLN A 1062 -74.32 82.44 64.70
N ALA A 1063 -74.66 81.20 64.35
CA ALA A 1063 -75.39 80.90 63.12
C ALA A 1063 -76.92 81.02 63.26
N MET A 1064 -77.44 81.21 64.48
CA MET A 1064 -78.86 81.36 64.75
C MET A 1064 -79.40 82.71 64.26
N ASN A 1065 -80.63 82.70 63.75
CA ASN A 1065 -81.39 83.92 63.53
C ASN A 1065 -81.90 84.49 64.85
N VAL A 1066 -82.39 85.73 64.84
CA VAL A 1066 -82.84 86.44 66.06
C VAL A 1066 -83.88 85.62 66.83
N THR A 1067 -84.83 84.99 66.14
CA THR A 1067 -85.91 84.19 66.75
C THR A 1067 -85.39 82.92 67.42
N GLN A 1068 -84.37 82.28 66.83
CA GLN A 1068 -83.70 81.12 67.42
C GLN A 1068 -82.86 81.51 68.65
N VAL A 1069 -82.12 82.63 68.59
CA VAL A 1069 -81.38 83.16 69.75
C VAL A 1069 -82.32 83.53 70.89
N ASP A 1070 -83.45 84.17 70.56
CA ASP A 1070 -84.50 84.49 71.53
C ASP A 1070 -85.08 83.22 72.17
N ALA A 1071 -85.27 82.16 71.39
CA ALA A 1071 -85.68 80.86 71.91
C ALA A 1071 -84.63 80.25 72.84
N VAL A 1072 -83.33 80.30 72.52
CA VAL A 1072 -82.27 79.82 73.42
C VAL A 1072 -82.32 80.59 74.73
N LEU A 1073 -82.41 81.93 74.67
CA LEU A 1073 -82.50 82.79 75.84
C LEU A 1073 -83.76 82.52 76.67
N ALA A 1074 -84.89 82.24 76.02
CA ALA A 1074 -86.14 81.88 76.68
C ALA A 1074 -86.01 80.53 77.37
N ALA A 1075 -85.49 79.53 76.68
CA ALA A 1075 -85.28 78.18 77.18
C ALA A 1075 -84.31 78.16 78.37
N TYR A 1076 -83.19 78.90 78.29
CA TYR A 1076 -82.20 79.04 79.37
C TYR A 1076 -82.74 79.75 80.62
N ARG A 1077 -83.82 80.51 80.48
CA ARG A 1077 -84.53 81.16 81.59
C ARG A 1077 -85.65 80.29 82.15
N SER A 1078 -86.10 79.26 81.41
CA SER A 1078 -87.20 78.36 81.79
C SER A 1078 -86.74 77.01 82.37
N VAL A 1079 -85.43 76.74 82.38
CA VAL A 1079 -84.80 75.67 83.19
C VAL A 1079 -84.02 76.29 84.33
#